data_AF-A0A0G0Z579-F1
#
_entry.id   AF-A0A0G0Z579-F1
#
_cell.length_a   1.000
_cell.length_b   1.000
_cell.length_c   1.000
_cell.angle_alpha   90.00
_cell.angle_beta   90.00
_cell.angle_gamma   90.00
#
_symmetry.space_group_name_H-M   'P 1'
#
loop_
_entity.id
_entity.type
_entity.pdbx_description
1 polymer ?
#
loop_
_entity_poly.entity_id
_entity_poly.type
_entity_poly.pdbx_seq_one_letter_code
_entity_poly.pdbx_strand_id
1 'polypeptide(L)'
;MIDNTPNFRMISSGVVSWTTSISSSGDIGLSRGAAGKLYVGNSAGGDFTGTLIAGNVGIGETAPGSKLSVSGGGSFGAGYDTTAAPSNGLIIEGNVGIGTTSPQYRLTIRESLSGTAAVKISSSSGAPLLLDADNTGSTFGMIQLFRSGVLKSYIGFDAIGNVSILNSGASPLISLADSGNVGIGTTSPQTKLEVTNTSSGATADQLYLTNLASATSTASRLTFRAQDISGATGTSTAAITSILTQNWTTGKGDLAFSTLRSGSLTEAMRIDSSGKVGIGLTTPTALLQIKGATSVSQDALALQASTANGDFISLSFLDTNGTTQRGAVKSIQGADVIQLFGGTTEVIDARSTGVFIGAGDPLNKLDVNGGVAIGTYAGVNTAPSNGLIVSGNVGIGTTTPGTKLEIVNNSSGSTIDQLYLTNFQGATSTASRLSFRAADISGVGTTTGALTSILTQNWTTGKGDLAFSTLRSGSLTEAMRITDAGNVGIGTATPASKLSIVDSISSGANVQITANEPTLQLNSSASDGKTWEIISGKNQQASTGEFVILDKSNSAQVVRIQSGAGANGAPLTIASSGSVGIGTTSPNNLLTLFKSTTPALGFTTGSGDSAWTMGIDTADQNKFKIASSTSLGVNSRLTIDGNGNVGIGTTG
;
A
#
# COMPACT_ATOMS: atom_id res chain seq x y z
N MET A 1 -150.38 11.55 26.26
CA MET A 1 -150.41 10.35 25.41
C MET A 1 -149.05 9.69 25.50
N ILE A 2 -149.04 8.39 25.78
CA ILE A 2 -147.89 7.52 26.02
C ILE A 2 -147.31 7.10 24.66
N ASP A 3 -145.99 7.19 24.51
CA ASP A 3 -145.18 6.51 23.48
C ASP A 3 -143.78 6.33 24.13
N ASN A 4 -143.29 5.17 24.60
CA ASN A 4 -143.46 3.76 24.26
C ASN A 4 -142.74 3.29 22.98
N THR A 5 -141.41 3.45 22.92
CA THR A 5 -140.52 2.30 22.63
C THR A 5 -139.04 2.51 23.06
N PRO A 6 -138.35 1.42 23.49
CA PRO A 6 -137.18 1.41 24.37
C PRO A 6 -135.89 0.99 23.63
N ASN A 7 -134.71 1.02 24.26
CA ASN A 7 -133.55 0.26 23.75
C ASN A 7 -132.54 -0.18 24.82
N PHE A 8 -132.97 -0.48 26.05
CA PHE A 8 -132.15 -1.30 26.93
C PHE A 8 -133.01 -2.16 27.85
N ARG A 9 -132.97 -3.48 27.65
CA ARG A 9 -133.59 -4.46 28.55
C ARG A 9 -132.62 -5.62 28.76
N MET A 10 -132.15 -5.78 30.00
CA MET A 10 -131.43 -6.98 30.42
C MET A 10 -132.45 -8.10 30.65
N ILE A 11 -132.27 -9.26 30.03
CA ILE A 11 -133.06 -10.46 30.32
C ILE A 11 -132.24 -11.39 31.21
N SER A 12 -132.92 -12.08 32.13
CA SER A 12 -132.41 -12.77 33.32
C SER A 12 -131.54 -14.03 33.07
N SER A 13 -130.87 -14.16 31.93
CA SER A 13 -129.92 -15.26 31.66
C SER A 13 -128.60 -14.82 31.05
N GLY A 14 -128.23 -13.53 31.12
CA GLY A 14 -126.87 -13.07 30.83
C GLY A 14 -126.42 -13.17 29.36
N VAL A 15 -127.32 -13.50 28.43
CA VAL A 15 -127.07 -13.49 26.98
C VAL A 15 -127.72 -12.25 26.38
N VAL A 16 -126.90 -11.31 25.92
CA VAL A 16 -127.33 -10.13 25.14
C VAL A 16 -127.54 -10.57 23.69
N SER A 17 -128.76 -10.42 23.17
CA SER A 17 -129.13 -10.71 21.78
C SER A 17 -129.81 -9.48 21.17
N TRP A 18 -129.33 -9.00 20.03
CA TRP A 18 -129.92 -7.89 19.28
C TRP A 18 -130.95 -8.44 18.27
N THR A 19 -132.21 -8.00 18.38
CA THR A 19 -133.34 -8.31 17.50
C THR A 19 -134.03 -6.96 17.21
N THR A 20 -134.33 -6.45 16.02
CA THR A 20 -134.68 -6.97 14.70
C THR A 20 -134.44 -5.87 13.64
N SER A 21 -134.55 -6.23 12.35
CA SER A 21 -134.27 -5.51 11.10
C SER A 21 -134.63 -4.02 10.93
N ILE A 22 -133.69 -3.26 10.32
CA ILE A 22 -133.71 -2.08 9.38
C ILE A 22 -132.43 -1.27 9.74
N SER A 23 -131.46 -0.89 8.89
CA SER A 23 -131.45 -0.35 7.52
C SER A 23 -130.10 -0.65 6.82
N SER A 24 -130.03 -0.39 5.51
CA SER A 24 -128.88 -0.61 4.63
C SER A 24 -127.66 0.30 4.85
N SER A 25 -127.35 0.69 6.09
CA SER A 25 -126.15 1.46 6.42
C SER A 25 -125.66 1.16 7.84
N GLY A 26 -124.73 0.20 7.91
CA GLY A 26 -123.59 0.16 8.82
C GLY A 26 -123.77 0.45 10.31
N ASP A 27 -124.07 -0.57 11.12
CA ASP A 27 -123.73 -0.56 12.56
C ASP A 27 -123.00 -1.85 12.98
N ILE A 28 -121.99 -1.65 13.83
CA ILE A 28 -120.93 -2.57 14.23
C ILE A 28 -121.43 -3.48 15.36
N GLY A 29 -121.70 -4.76 15.07
CA GLY A 29 -122.16 -5.74 16.06
C GLY A 29 -121.04 -6.70 16.51
N LEU A 30 -120.92 -6.92 17.83
CA LEU A 30 -120.08 -7.96 18.45
C LEU A 30 -120.87 -9.27 18.59
N SER A 31 -120.47 -10.35 17.91
CA SER A 31 -121.09 -11.67 18.02
C SER A 31 -120.12 -12.72 18.54
N ARG A 32 -120.57 -13.62 19.41
CA ARG A 32 -119.74 -14.72 19.91
C ARG A 32 -119.66 -15.83 18.87
N GLY A 33 -118.46 -16.16 18.42
CA GLY A 33 -118.16 -17.39 17.70
C GLY A 33 -118.04 -18.59 18.64
N ALA A 34 -118.19 -19.80 18.09
CA ALA A 34 -117.91 -21.02 18.85
C ALA A 34 -116.43 -21.06 19.27
N ALA A 35 -116.17 -21.55 20.49
CA ALA A 35 -114.88 -21.54 21.18
C ALA A 35 -114.29 -20.13 21.44
N GLY A 36 -115.00 -19.31 22.23
CA GLY A 36 -114.43 -18.16 22.92
C GLY A 36 -113.95 -16.98 22.05
N LYS A 37 -114.30 -16.95 20.75
CA LYS A 37 -113.97 -15.84 19.84
C LYS A 37 -115.13 -14.83 19.75
N LEU A 38 -114.80 -13.56 19.52
CA LEU A 38 -115.75 -12.44 19.35
C LEU A 38 -115.58 -11.84 17.95
N TYR A 39 -116.58 -11.95 17.07
CA TYR A 39 -116.57 -11.37 15.71
C TYR A 39 -117.18 -9.96 15.72
N VAL A 40 -116.58 -9.01 15.00
CA VAL A 40 -117.09 -7.63 14.84
C VAL A 40 -117.40 -7.37 13.36
N GLY A 41 -118.68 -7.17 13.00
CA GLY A 41 -119.10 -7.10 11.59
C GLY A 41 -118.86 -5.74 10.91
N ASN A 42 -118.50 -5.74 9.61
CA ASN A 42 -118.46 -4.54 8.74
C ASN A 42 -119.69 -4.40 7.79
N SER A 43 -120.75 -5.17 8.07
CA SER A 43 -122.06 -5.06 7.40
C SER A 43 -122.24 -5.78 6.05
N ALA A 44 -121.37 -6.73 5.66
CA ALA A 44 -121.65 -7.68 4.57
C ALA A 44 -121.82 -9.12 5.10
N GLY A 45 -122.95 -9.76 4.81
CA GLY A 45 -123.24 -11.13 5.24
C GLY A 45 -122.46 -12.18 4.44
N GLY A 46 -121.89 -13.17 5.14
CA GLY A 46 -121.47 -14.45 4.54
C GLY A 46 -119.97 -14.70 4.40
N ASP A 47 -119.08 -13.78 4.76
CA ASP A 47 -117.63 -14.05 4.73
C ASP A 47 -117.12 -14.58 6.08
N PHE A 48 -117.05 -15.91 6.21
CA PHE A 48 -116.44 -16.60 7.34
C PHE A 48 -114.95 -16.91 7.11
N THR A 49 -114.31 -16.27 6.12
CA THR A 49 -112.91 -16.58 5.71
C THR A 49 -111.86 -15.55 6.13
N GLY A 50 -112.17 -14.73 7.14
CA GLY A 50 -111.16 -14.28 8.10
C GLY A 50 -110.65 -12.86 7.96
N THR A 51 -111.38 -11.90 8.53
CA THR A 51 -110.79 -10.67 9.09
C THR A 51 -111.67 -10.20 10.25
N LEU A 52 -111.11 -10.14 11.47
CA LEU A 52 -111.85 -9.90 12.71
C LEU A 52 -112.36 -8.45 12.87
N ILE A 53 -111.67 -7.49 12.26
CA ILE A 53 -112.02 -6.06 12.22
C ILE A 53 -111.62 -5.52 10.84
N ALA A 54 -112.57 -5.02 10.04
CA ALA A 54 -112.29 -4.49 8.69
C ALA A 54 -111.67 -3.07 8.72
N GLY A 55 -111.90 -2.33 9.80
CA GLY A 55 -111.35 -1.00 10.06
C GLY A 55 -109.97 -1.01 10.72
N ASN A 56 -109.51 0.16 11.15
CA ASN A 56 -108.29 0.30 11.95
C ASN A 56 -108.57 -0.13 13.40
N VAL A 57 -107.70 -0.96 13.97
CA VAL A 57 -107.77 -1.38 15.37
C VAL A 57 -106.91 -0.44 16.22
N GLY A 58 -107.53 0.29 17.15
CA GLY A 58 -106.84 1.13 18.12
C GLY A 58 -106.78 0.45 19.49
N ILE A 59 -105.59 0.36 20.08
CA ILE A 59 -105.40 -0.05 21.48
C ILE A 59 -104.86 1.16 22.25
N GLY A 60 -105.64 1.67 23.20
CA GLY A 60 -105.29 2.89 23.95
C GLY A 60 -105.40 4.19 23.16
N GLU A 61 -106.01 4.18 21.97
CA GLU A 61 -106.20 5.35 21.10
C GLU A 61 -107.68 5.58 20.75
N THR A 62 -108.09 6.84 20.58
CA THR A 62 -109.45 7.20 20.16
C THR A 62 -109.60 7.39 18.64
N ALA A 63 -108.49 7.52 17.90
CA ALA A 63 -108.47 7.70 16.45
C ALA A 63 -107.28 6.98 15.79
N PRO A 64 -107.33 5.64 15.62
CA PRO A 64 -106.20 4.87 15.11
C PRO A 64 -105.88 5.18 13.63
N GLY A 65 -104.65 5.66 13.37
CA GLY A 65 -104.19 6.12 12.05
C GLY A 65 -103.66 5.03 11.10
N SER A 66 -103.59 3.77 11.53
CA SER A 66 -103.15 2.61 10.73
C SER A 66 -103.99 1.39 11.06
N LYS A 67 -103.95 0.34 10.22
CA LYS A 67 -104.76 -0.90 10.41
C LYS A 67 -104.64 -1.50 11.81
N LEU A 68 -103.46 -1.36 12.43
CA LEU A 68 -103.24 -1.54 13.86
C LEU A 68 -102.47 -0.31 14.38
N SER A 69 -103.01 0.36 15.39
CA SER A 69 -102.40 1.51 16.07
C SER A 69 -102.45 1.28 17.58
N VAL A 70 -101.30 1.41 18.25
CA VAL A 70 -101.18 1.18 19.70
C VAL A 70 -100.57 2.43 20.33
N SER A 71 -101.27 3.04 21.30
CA SER A 71 -100.69 4.04 22.20
C SER A 71 -100.00 3.32 23.35
N GLY A 72 -98.69 3.52 23.53
CA GLY A 72 -97.90 2.80 24.51
C GLY A 72 -97.14 1.61 23.90
N GLY A 73 -96.90 0.57 24.70
CA GLY A 73 -96.04 -0.56 24.31
C GLY A 73 -96.78 -1.76 23.72
N GLY A 74 -96.18 -2.42 22.73
CA GLY A 74 -96.69 -3.67 22.14
C GLY A 74 -95.88 -4.89 22.56
N SER A 75 -96.54 -5.96 23.01
CA SER A 75 -95.91 -7.25 23.31
C SER A 75 -96.52 -8.36 22.46
N PHE A 76 -95.68 -9.11 21.75
CA PHE A 76 -96.07 -10.28 20.97
C PHE A 76 -95.23 -11.49 21.38
N GLY A 77 -95.87 -12.60 21.75
CA GLY A 77 -95.19 -13.78 22.27
C GLY A 77 -96.01 -14.46 23.36
N ALA A 78 -95.85 -15.77 23.53
CA ALA A 78 -96.52 -16.51 24.60
C ALA A 78 -95.87 -16.26 25.96
N GLY A 79 -94.54 -16.11 26.01
CA GLY A 79 -93.77 -15.80 27.22
C GLY A 79 -93.63 -14.31 27.52
N TYR A 80 -93.96 -13.42 26.57
CA TYR A 80 -93.96 -11.97 26.78
C TYR A 80 -95.35 -11.39 27.10
N ASP A 81 -96.38 -12.23 27.20
CA ASP A 81 -97.77 -11.84 27.42
C ASP A 81 -98.00 -11.02 28.71
N THR A 82 -97.18 -11.25 29.73
CA THR A 82 -97.19 -10.59 31.04
C THR A 82 -96.01 -9.63 31.24
N THR A 83 -95.08 -9.60 30.29
CA THR A 83 -93.94 -8.68 30.32
C THR A 83 -94.36 -7.37 29.67
N ALA A 84 -94.31 -6.27 30.43
CA ALA A 84 -94.59 -4.96 29.87
C ALA A 84 -93.53 -4.61 28.82
N ALA A 85 -93.99 -4.29 27.60
CA ALA A 85 -93.11 -3.71 26.59
C ALA A 85 -92.57 -2.35 27.05
N PRO A 86 -91.39 -1.90 26.58
CA PRO A 86 -90.89 -0.56 26.84
C PRO A 86 -91.92 0.51 26.45
N SER A 87 -91.89 1.66 27.13
CA SER A 87 -92.78 2.78 26.81
C SER A 87 -92.61 3.18 25.34
N ASN A 88 -93.72 3.20 24.57
CA ASN A 88 -93.75 3.41 23.13
C ASN A 88 -92.85 2.45 22.32
N GLY A 89 -92.54 1.28 22.88
CA GLY A 89 -91.68 0.27 22.31
C GLY A 89 -92.41 -1.02 21.94
N LEU A 90 -91.67 -1.93 21.31
CA LEU A 90 -92.17 -3.22 20.85
C LEU A 90 -91.25 -4.33 21.36
N ILE A 91 -91.80 -5.33 22.04
CA ILE A 91 -91.09 -6.59 22.32
C ILE A 91 -91.77 -7.72 21.54
N ILE A 92 -90.96 -8.56 20.90
CA ILE A 92 -91.42 -9.72 20.15
C ILE A 92 -90.61 -10.92 20.63
N GLU A 93 -91.30 -11.95 21.09
CA GLU A 93 -90.71 -13.26 21.39
C GLU A 93 -90.55 -14.03 20.07
N GLY A 94 -89.29 -14.24 19.65
CA GLY A 94 -88.95 -14.96 18.42
C GLY A 94 -88.24 -14.10 17.38
N ASN A 95 -88.27 -14.53 16.12
CA ASN A 95 -87.61 -13.86 15.00
C ASN A 95 -88.56 -12.90 14.28
N VAL A 96 -88.13 -11.65 14.09
CA VAL A 96 -88.84 -10.61 13.34
C VAL A 96 -88.39 -10.63 11.89
N GLY A 97 -89.29 -11.01 10.97
CA GLY A 97 -89.07 -10.90 9.53
C GLY A 97 -89.68 -9.62 8.96
N ILE A 98 -88.88 -8.76 8.32
CA ILE A 98 -89.34 -7.63 7.51
C ILE A 98 -89.09 -7.99 6.05
N GLY A 99 -90.16 -8.22 5.29
CA GLY A 99 -90.10 -8.63 3.87
C GLY A 99 -89.67 -10.08 3.60
N THR A 100 -89.67 -10.94 4.62
CA THR A 100 -89.40 -12.40 4.51
C THR A 100 -90.34 -13.22 5.39
N THR A 101 -90.72 -14.41 4.93
CA THR A 101 -91.54 -15.37 5.69
C THR A 101 -90.72 -16.43 6.43
N SER A 102 -89.40 -16.47 6.22
CA SER A 102 -88.49 -17.42 6.88
C SER A 102 -87.29 -16.69 7.51
N PRO A 103 -87.50 -15.90 8.58
CA PRO A 103 -86.40 -15.22 9.25
C PRO A 103 -85.53 -16.22 10.02
N GLN A 104 -84.24 -16.29 9.67
CA GLN A 104 -83.26 -17.18 10.33
C GLN A 104 -82.58 -16.53 11.54
N TYR A 105 -82.68 -15.20 11.66
CA TYR A 105 -82.13 -14.42 12.76
C TYR A 105 -83.22 -13.60 13.46
N ARG A 106 -82.95 -13.16 14.69
CA ARG A 106 -83.88 -12.39 15.54
C ARG A 106 -84.49 -11.17 14.85
N LEU A 107 -83.73 -10.52 13.97
CA LEU A 107 -84.24 -9.56 13.00
C LEU A 107 -83.68 -9.94 11.63
N THR A 108 -84.57 -10.29 10.70
CA THR A 108 -84.21 -10.57 9.31
C THR A 108 -84.93 -9.59 8.41
N ILE A 109 -84.18 -8.75 7.68
CA ILE A 109 -84.72 -7.80 6.71
C ILE A 109 -84.31 -8.27 5.32
N ARG A 110 -85.28 -8.57 4.46
CA ARG A 110 -85.04 -8.97 3.05
C ARG A 110 -86.03 -8.25 2.17
N GLU A 111 -85.61 -7.89 0.97
CA GLU A 111 -86.53 -7.41 -0.06
C GLU A 111 -86.78 -8.50 -1.11
N SER A 112 -87.98 -8.52 -1.66
CA SER A 112 -88.41 -9.58 -2.58
C SER A 112 -88.08 -9.30 -4.05
N LEU A 113 -87.65 -8.10 -4.45
CA LEU A 113 -87.37 -7.74 -5.86
C LEU A 113 -86.27 -6.65 -5.95
N SER A 114 -85.10 -6.99 -6.52
CA SER A 114 -83.95 -6.15 -6.94
C SER A 114 -83.66 -4.77 -6.30
N GLY A 115 -84.01 -4.55 -5.03
CA GLY A 115 -83.69 -3.37 -4.22
C GLY A 115 -82.66 -3.69 -3.14
N THR A 116 -81.94 -2.66 -2.69
CA THR A 116 -81.02 -2.80 -1.55
C THR A 116 -81.83 -2.87 -0.27
N ALA A 117 -81.89 -4.05 0.38
CA ALA A 117 -82.36 -4.15 1.76
C ALA A 117 -81.43 -3.31 2.66
N ALA A 118 -81.85 -2.09 2.99
CA ALA A 118 -81.03 -1.12 3.73
C ALA A 118 -81.62 -0.87 5.11
N VAL A 119 -80.82 -1.09 6.16
CA VAL A 119 -81.08 -0.50 7.48
C VAL A 119 -80.54 0.92 7.44
N LYS A 120 -81.42 1.91 7.20
CA LYS A 120 -81.04 3.33 7.29
C LYS A 120 -81.06 3.77 8.75
N ILE A 121 -79.90 4.16 9.27
CA ILE A 121 -79.76 4.77 10.60
C ILE A 121 -79.34 6.22 10.38
N SER A 122 -80.15 7.18 10.82
CA SER A 122 -79.90 8.61 10.62
C SER A 122 -80.34 9.43 11.82
N SER A 123 -79.52 10.40 12.23
CA SER A 123 -79.89 11.48 13.16
C SER A 123 -79.19 12.78 12.74
N SER A 124 -79.60 13.92 13.29
CA SER A 124 -78.97 15.22 13.09
C SER A 124 -77.67 15.42 13.91
N SER A 125 -77.30 14.47 14.78
CA SER A 125 -76.20 14.60 15.74
C SER A 125 -75.27 13.36 15.77
N GLY A 126 -75.34 12.51 14.73
CA GLY A 126 -74.67 11.21 14.69
C GLY A 126 -75.57 10.08 15.20
N ALA A 127 -75.71 9.02 14.41
CA ALA A 127 -76.51 7.85 14.76
C ALA A 127 -75.64 6.60 14.53
N PRO A 128 -74.84 6.19 15.52
CA PRO A 128 -73.97 5.03 15.36
C PRO A 128 -74.81 3.75 15.23
N LEU A 129 -74.41 2.87 14.32
CA LEU A 129 -74.79 1.45 14.41
C LEU A 129 -73.93 0.82 15.51
N LEU A 130 -74.47 0.69 16.71
CA LEU A 130 -73.81 0.02 17.82
C LEU A 130 -73.92 -1.49 17.63
N LEU A 131 -72.77 -2.16 17.52
CA LEU A 131 -72.65 -3.62 17.54
C LEU A 131 -71.89 -3.98 18.82
N ASP A 132 -72.63 -4.04 19.93
CA ASP A 132 -72.08 -4.45 21.23
C ASP A 132 -72.15 -5.98 21.34
N ALA A 133 -71.05 -6.60 21.73
CA ALA A 133 -70.92 -8.05 21.88
C ALA A 133 -70.53 -8.33 23.33
N ASP A 134 -71.52 -8.60 24.17
CA ASP A 134 -71.37 -8.76 25.63
C ASP A 134 -70.58 -10.02 26.06
N ASN A 135 -69.98 -10.76 25.11
CA ASN A 135 -69.32 -12.04 25.39
C ASN A 135 -67.81 -11.86 25.58
N THR A 136 -67.34 -12.12 26.80
CA THR A 136 -65.91 -12.17 27.17
C THR A 136 -65.15 -13.38 26.58
N GLY A 137 -65.78 -14.15 25.68
CA GLY A 137 -65.20 -15.28 24.95
C GLY A 137 -65.37 -15.14 23.44
N SER A 138 -64.23 -15.07 22.72
CA SER A 138 -63.98 -15.33 21.29
C SER A 138 -64.97 -14.85 20.20
N THR A 139 -65.98 -14.02 20.47
CA THR A 139 -67.03 -13.69 19.48
C THR A 139 -67.17 -12.18 19.32
N PHE A 140 -66.89 -11.68 18.13
CA PHE A 140 -66.74 -10.25 17.85
C PHE A 140 -68.03 -9.62 17.33
N GLY A 141 -68.39 -8.44 17.84
CA GLY A 141 -69.32 -7.55 17.14
C GLY A 141 -68.73 -7.27 15.76
N MET A 142 -69.35 -7.84 14.71
CA MET A 142 -68.79 -7.83 13.36
C MET A 142 -69.86 -7.60 12.31
N ILE A 143 -69.51 -6.82 11.29
CA ILE A 143 -70.29 -6.69 10.05
C ILE A 143 -69.77 -7.75 9.09
N GLN A 144 -70.59 -8.77 8.84
CA GLN A 144 -70.29 -9.81 7.86
C GLN A 144 -70.85 -9.43 6.49
N LEU A 145 -69.99 -9.45 5.48
CA LEU A 145 -70.36 -9.18 4.10
C LEU A 145 -70.48 -10.50 3.35
N PHE A 146 -71.72 -10.88 3.03
CA PHE A 146 -72.04 -12.09 2.27
C PHE A 146 -72.34 -11.76 0.81
N ARG A 147 -71.96 -12.66 -0.10
CA ARG A 147 -72.47 -12.69 -1.48
C ARG A 147 -72.94 -14.11 -1.78
N SER A 148 -74.20 -14.27 -2.16
CA SER A 148 -74.81 -15.57 -2.49
C SER A 148 -74.65 -16.63 -1.38
N GLY A 149 -74.80 -16.22 -0.12
CA GLY A 149 -74.67 -17.12 1.04
C GLY A 149 -73.24 -17.44 1.47
N VAL A 150 -72.21 -16.95 0.76
CA VAL A 150 -70.79 -17.14 1.11
C VAL A 150 -70.24 -15.89 1.78
N LEU A 151 -69.62 -16.04 2.95
CA LEU A 151 -68.90 -14.95 3.62
C LEU A 151 -67.70 -14.53 2.76
N LYS A 152 -67.59 -13.25 2.44
CA LYS A 152 -66.48 -12.72 1.63
C LYS A 152 -65.49 -11.90 2.45
N SER A 153 -66.01 -11.14 3.40
CA SER A 153 -65.18 -10.37 4.31
C SER A 153 -65.96 -10.00 5.55
N TYR A 154 -65.24 -9.59 6.58
CA TYR A 154 -65.85 -8.99 7.74
C TYR A 154 -65.04 -7.81 8.24
N ILE A 155 -65.74 -6.88 8.89
CA ILE A 155 -65.18 -5.79 9.68
C ILE A 155 -65.60 -6.06 11.11
N GLY A 156 -64.65 -6.31 11.99
CA GLY A 156 -64.93 -6.63 13.39
C GLY A 156 -63.74 -6.33 14.28
N PHE A 157 -64.02 -6.28 15.58
CA PHE A 157 -62.98 -6.24 16.60
C PHE A 157 -62.38 -7.63 16.78
N ASP A 158 -61.22 -7.77 17.42
CA ASP A 158 -60.74 -9.04 17.96
C ASP A 158 -60.84 -9.06 19.49
N ALA A 159 -60.32 -10.11 20.16
CA ALA A 159 -60.51 -10.32 21.60
C ALA A 159 -59.77 -9.29 22.45
N ILE A 160 -58.95 -8.47 21.81
CA ILE A 160 -58.08 -7.47 22.39
C ILE A 160 -58.47 -6.07 21.86
N GLY A 161 -59.54 -5.96 21.06
CA GLY A 161 -60.09 -4.70 20.58
C GLY A 161 -59.53 -4.22 19.23
N ASN A 162 -58.71 -4.99 18.53
CA ASN A 162 -58.15 -4.58 17.23
C ASN A 162 -59.21 -4.62 16.14
N VAL A 163 -59.28 -3.59 15.29
CA VAL A 163 -60.17 -3.59 14.13
C VAL A 163 -59.48 -4.35 13.00
N SER A 164 -60.11 -5.42 12.53
CA SER A 164 -59.57 -6.23 11.43
C SER A 164 -60.53 -6.22 10.24
N ILE A 165 -59.96 -6.06 9.04
CA ILE A 165 -60.61 -6.31 7.75
C ILE A 165 -60.02 -7.61 7.21
N LEU A 166 -60.81 -8.69 7.19
CA LEU A 166 -60.33 -10.00 6.75
C LEU A 166 -61.05 -10.49 5.51
N ASN A 167 -60.32 -11.27 4.70
CA ASN A 167 -60.89 -12.16 3.70
C ASN A 167 -61.17 -13.53 4.36
N SER A 168 -62.07 -14.34 3.81
CA SER A 168 -62.64 -15.55 4.43
C SER A 168 -61.67 -16.75 4.62
N GLY A 169 -60.36 -16.50 4.80
CA GLY A 169 -59.30 -17.50 4.89
C GLY A 169 -58.12 -17.04 5.74
N ALA A 170 -58.35 -16.90 7.05
CA ALA A 170 -57.36 -16.96 8.15
C ALA A 170 -56.14 -16.01 8.18
N SER A 171 -56.09 -14.94 7.39
CA SER A 171 -55.09 -13.86 7.61
C SER A 171 -55.73 -12.50 7.38
N PRO A 172 -55.54 -11.51 8.28
CA PRO A 172 -56.09 -10.18 8.07
C PRO A 172 -55.45 -9.55 6.84
N LEU A 173 -56.29 -8.95 5.99
CA LEU A 173 -55.81 -8.14 4.89
C LEU A 173 -55.24 -6.83 5.45
N ILE A 174 -55.99 -6.21 6.38
CA ILE A 174 -55.56 -5.05 7.15
C ILE A 174 -55.98 -5.29 8.60
N SER A 175 -55.04 -5.14 9.54
CA SER A 175 -55.30 -5.06 10.97
C SER A 175 -54.96 -3.65 11.46
N LEU A 176 -55.81 -3.09 12.31
CA LEU A 176 -55.53 -1.87 13.06
C LEU A 176 -55.48 -2.25 14.53
N ALA A 177 -54.28 -2.24 15.09
CA ALA A 177 -54.08 -2.54 16.49
C ALA A 177 -54.65 -1.41 17.37
N ASP A 178 -55.04 -1.73 18.59
CA ASP A 178 -55.45 -0.79 19.65
C ASP A 178 -54.42 0.33 19.92
N SER A 179 -53.14 0.01 19.74
CA SER A 179 -51.99 0.93 19.79
C SER A 179 -51.92 1.92 18.60
N GLY A 180 -52.83 1.80 17.64
CA GLY A 180 -52.90 2.62 16.42
C GLY A 180 -51.86 2.25 15.36
N ASN A 181 -51.39 1.00 15.36
CA ASN A 181 -50.49 0.44 14.34
C ASN A 181 -51.30 -0.26 13.24
N VAL A 182 -50.89 -0.11 11.98
CA VAL A 182 -51.53 -0.78 10.84
C VAL A 182 -50.68 -1.95 10.37
N GLY A 183 -51.23 -3.16 10.39
CA GLY A 183 -50.64 -4.35 9.80
C GLY A 183 -51.29 -4.69 8.46
N ILE A 184 -50.51 -4.96 7.42
CA ILE A 184 -50.99 -5.53 6.15
C ILE A 184 -50.36 -6.91 6.02
N GLY A 185 -51.16 -7.98 6.07
CA GLY A 185 -50.67 -9.37 6.11
C GLY A 185 -50.23 -9.88 7.49
N THR A 186 -50.31 -9.06 8.54
CA THR A 186 -50.00 -9.43 9.94
C THR A 186 -51.13 -8.99 10.88
N THR A 187 -51.37 -9.75 11.96
CA THR A 187 -52.31 -9.41 13.05
C THR A 187 -51.65 -8.64 14.18
N SER A 188 -50.31 -8.60 14.25
CA SER A 188 -49.58 -8.07 15.41
C SER A 188 -48.46 -7.13 14.96
N PRO A 189 -48.81 -5.97 14.37
CA PRO A 189 -47.83 -5.03 13.84
C PRO A 189 -46.96 -4.45 14.96
N GLN A 190 -45.64 -4.57 14.81
CA GLN A 190 -44.64 -4.11 15.79
C GLN A 190 -44.36 -2.60 15.69
N THR A 191 -44.73 -1.97 14.57
CA THR A 191 -44.54 -0.54 14.32
C THR A 191 -45.77 0.07 13.66
N LYS A 192 -45.78 1.39 13.43
CA LYS A 192 -46.95 2.14 12.92
C LYS A 192 -47.51 1.61 11.60
N LEU A 193 -46.65 1.09 10.72
CA LEU A 193 -47.05 0.37 9.51
C LEU A 193 -46.13 -0.82 9.33
N GLU A 194 -46.69 -2.02 9.34
CA GLU A 194 -45.97 -3.26 9.03
C GLU A 194 -46.67 -3.95 7.86
N VAL A 195 -45.93 -4.22 6.77
CA VAL A 195 -46.44 -4.95 5.61
C VAL A 195 -45.66 -6.25 5.50
N THR A 196 -46.32 -7.38 5.73
CA THR A 196 -45.70 -8.70 5.73
C THR A 196 -46.19 -9.54 4.57
N ASN A 197 -45.30 -10.39 4.06
CA ASN A 197 -45.64 -11.48 3.16
C ASN A 197 -45.09 -12.76 3.80
N THR A 198 -45.99 -13.67 4.17
CA THR A 198 -45.67 -14.88 4.93
C THR A 198 -45.50 -16.10 4.04
N SER A 199 -45.58 -15.95 2.71
CA SER A 199 -45.40 -17.05 1.76
C SER A 199 -43.91 -17.32 1.53
N SER A 200 -43.47 -18.56 1.75
CA SER A 200 -42.07 -18.93 1.46
C SER A 200 -41.79 -18.81 -0.05
N GLY A 201 -40.68 -18.19 -0.41
CA GLY A 201 -40.31 -17.96 -1.82
C GLY A 201 -41.12 -16.87 -2.53
N ALA A 202 -41.86 -16.02 -1.81
CA ALA A 202 -42.60 -14.93 -2.43
C ALA A 202 -41.67 -13.95 -3.16
N THR A 203 -41.97 -13.67 -4.42
CA THR A 203 -41.29 -12.68 -5.28
C THR A 203 -42.10 -11.40 -5.48
N ALA A 204 -43.28 -11.29 -4.86
CA ALA A 204 -44.16 -10.14 -4.98
C ALA A 204 -43.71 -8.97 -4.09
N ASP A 205 -43.76 -7.76 -4.63
CA ASP A 205 -43.39 -6.54 -3.91
C ASP A 205 -44.33 -6.28 -2.73
N GLN A 206 -43.77 -6.05 -1.54
CA GLN A 206 -44.53 -5.64 -0.36
C GLN A 206 -44.97 -4.18 -0.45
N LEU A 207 -44.17 -3.32 -1.09
CA LEU A 207 -44.49 -1.91 -1.32
C LEU A 207 -44.22 -1.57 -2.79
N TYR A 208 -45.28 -1.30 -3.55
CA TYR A 208 -45.20 -0.98 -4.97
C TYR A 208 -45.61 0.48 -5.23
N LEU A 209 -44.62 1.34 -5.49
CA LEU A 209 -44.81 2.78 -5.70
C LEU A 209 -44.75 3.12 -7.19
N THR A 210 -45.86 3.56 -7.79
CA THR A 210 -45.92 3.80 -9.24
C THR A 210 -46.21 5.25 -9.61
N ASN A 211 -45.56 5.71 -10.68
CA ASN A 211 -45.91 6.93 -11.40
C ASN A 211 -45.91 6.58 -12.89
N LEU A 212 -47.10 6.45 -13.48
CA LEU A 212 -47.29 5.96 -14.85
C LEU A 212 -47.24 7.10 -15.91
N ALA A 213 -46.69 8.26 -15.57
CA ALA A 213 -46.49 9.33 -16.53
C ALA A 213 -45.45 8.93 -17.60
N SER A 214 -45.74 9.20 -18.87
CA SER A 214 -44.91 8.80 -20.01
C SER A 214 -43.94 9.90 -20.45
N ALA A 215 -43.02 10.30 -19.56
CA ALA A 215 -41.95 11.26 -19.87
C ALA A 215 -40.59 10.75 -19.37
N THR A 216 -39.50 11.13 -20.05
CA THR A 216 -38.15 11.05 -19.47
C THR A 216 -38.09 12.01 -18.28
N SER A 217 -37.57 11.57 -17.14
CA SER A 217 -37.66 12.19 -15.80
C SER A 217 -38.90 11.84 -14.96
N THR A 218 -39.76 10.93 -15.39
CA THR A 218 -40.81 10.37 -14.51
C THR A 218 -40.15 9.67 -13.33
N ALA A 219 -40.59 9.99 -12.10
CA ALA A 219 -39.99 9.44 -10.89
C ALA A 219 -41.03 8.94 -9.90
N SER A 220 -40.63 7.95 -9.11
CA SER A 220 -41.34 7.45 -7.93
C SER A 220 -40.41 7.56 -6.72
N ARG A 221 -40.94 7.99 -5.57
CA ARG A 221 -40.10 8.42 -4.43
C ARG A 221 -40.64 7.95 -3.08
N LEU A 222 -39.76 7.38 -2.27
CA LEU A 222 -39.94 7.22 -0.83
C LEU A 222 -39.26 8.40 -0.11
N THR A 223 -40.04 9.20 0.62
CA THR A 223 -39.55 10.42 1.29
C THR A 223 -39.55 10.24 2.81
N PHE A 224 -38.43 10.55 3.45
CA PHE A 224 -38.30 10.56 4.91
C PHE A 224 -38.45 11.99 5.43
N ARG A 225 -39.31 12.17 6.43
CA ARG A 225 -39.62 13.48 7.02
C ARG A 225 -39.39 13.46 8.53
N ALA A 226 -38.78 14.51 9.05
CA ALA A 226 -38.64 14.74 10.48
C ALA A 226 -39.01 16.19 10.80
N GLN A 227 -39.49 16.46 12.01
CA GLN A 227 -39.85 17.81 12.41
C GLN A 227 -38.60 18.64 12.68
N ASP A 228 -38.53 19.83 12.09
CA ASP A 228 -37.59 20.88 12.48
C ASP A 228 -38.30 21.86 13.44
N ILE A 229 -37.54 22.55 14.29
CA ILE A 229 -38.04 23.41 15.37
C ILE A 229 -38.92 24.57 14.88
N SER A 230 -38.89 24.87 13.57
CA SER A 230 -39.49 26.05 12.96
C SER A 230 -40.80 25.81 12.18
N GLY A 231 -41.31 24.57 12.08
CA GLY A 231 -42.52 24.30 11.31
C GLY A 231 -43.29 23.05 11.72
N ALA A 232 -44.57 23.22 12.04
CA ALA A 232 -45.51 22.14 12.39
C ALA A 232 -45.83 21.17 11.21
N THR A 233 -45.21 21.36 10.04
CA THR A 233 -45.48 20.58 8.83
C THR A 233 -44.42 19.53 8.52
N GLY A 234 -43.31 19.48 9.27
CA GLY A 234 -42.20 18.54 9.05
C GLY A 234 -41.34 18.87 7.82
N THR A 235 -40.06 18.52 7.88
CA THR A 235 -39.06 18.76 6.84
C THR A 235 -38.65 17.44 6.20
N SER A 236 -38.61 17.38 4.87
CA SER A 236 -38.04 16.21 4.17
C SER A 236 -36.54 16.18 4.36
N THR A 237 -36.02 15.21 5.10
CA THR A 237 -34.60 15.11 5.46
C THR A 237 -33.82 14.26 4.46
N ALA A 238 -34.47 13.26 3.85
CA ALA A 238 -33.88 12.41 2.83
C ALA A 238 -34.95 11.82 1.91
N ALA A 239 -34.53 11.31 0.75
CA ALA A 239 -35.39 10.53 -0.12
C ALA A 239 -34.62 9.50 -0.95
N ILE A 240 -35.31 8.41 -1.30
CA ILE A 240 -34.88 7.42 -2.28
C ILE A 240 -35.81 7.55 -3.49
N THR A 241 -35.25 7.85 -4.65
CA THR A 241 -35.99 8.16 -5.87
C THR A 241 -35.56 7.24 -7.00
N SER A 242 -36.51 6.51 -7.58
CA SER A 242 -36.32 5.87 -8.88
C SER A 242 -36.70 6.87 -9.97
N ILE A 243 -35.83 7.06 -10.96
CA ILE A 243 -35.99 8.06 -12.03
C ILE A 243 -35.90 7.34 -13.37
N LEU A 244 -36.95 7.42 -14.19
CA LEU A 244 -36.94 6.94 -15.57
C LEU A 244 -36.10 7.89 -16.42
N THR A 245 -34.95 7.44 -16.91
CA THR A 245 -34.04 8.23 -17.75
C THR A 245 -34.25 7.98 -19.25
N GLN A 246 -34.89 6.87 -19.61
CA GLN A 246 -35.27 6.55 -20.99
C GLN A 246 -36.60 5.79 -21.01
N ASN A 247 -37.52 6.17 -21.90
CA ASN A 247 -38.89 5.62 -21.97
C ASN A 247 -39.22 4.84 -23.26
N TRP A 248 -38.21 4.38 -24.02
CA TRP A 248 -38.40 3.59 -25.25
C TRP A 248 -37.74 2.22 -25.13
N THR A 249 -38.40 1.18 -25.67
CA THR A 249 -37.96 -0.21 -26.00
C THR A 249 -37.31 -1.05 -24.88
N THR A 250 -36.42 -0.48 -24.08
CA THR A 250 -35.71 -1.09 -22.94
C THR A 250 -35.54 -0.03 -21.83
N GLY A 251 -36.66 0.46 -21.29
CA GLY A 251 -36.68 1.62 -20.38
C GLY A 251 -35.57 1.58 -19.33
N LYS A 252 -34.86 2.71 -19.16
CA LYS A 252 -33.72 2.83 -18.26
C LYS A 252 -34.11 3.64 -17.04
N GLY A 253 -33.63 3.21 -15.88
CA GLY A 253 -33.89 3.88 -14.62
C GLY A 253 -32.61 4.10 -13.83
N ASP A 254 -32.51 5.26 -13.20
CA ASP A 254 -31.49 5.56 -12.20
C ASP A 254 -32.12 5.44 -10.80
N LEU A 255 -31.31 5.09 -9.80
CA LEU A 255 -31.65 5.16 -8.39
C LEU A 255 -30.86 6.31 -7.74
N ALA A 256 -31.57 7.30 -7.21
CA ALA A 256 -30.97 8.46 -6.55
C ALA A 256 -31.29 8.50 -5.05
N PHE A 257 -30.27 8.74 -4.24
CA PHE A 257 -30.36 9.08 -2.83
C PHE A 257 -30.14 10.57 -2.67
N SER A 258 -31.12 11.27 -2.09
CA SER A 258 -31.03 12.70 -1.84
C SER A 258 -31.06 12.99 -0.35
N THR A 259 -30.23 13.92 0.09
CA THR A 259 -30.20 14.41 1.48
C THR A 259 -30.45 15.92 1.50
N LEU A 260 -31.05 16.39 2.59
CA LEU A 260 -31.28 17.81 2.81
C LEU A 260 -29.95 18.51 3.04
N ARG A 261 -29.58 19.42 2.11
CA ARG A 261 -28.39 20.25 2.22
C ARG A 261 -28.76 21.67 1.86
N SER A 262 -28.51 22.62 2.77
CA SER A 262 -28.81 24.04 2.58
C SER A 262 -30.27 24.33 2.19
N GLY A 263 -31.22 23.69 2.89
CA GLY A 263 -32.66 23.99 2.75
C GLY A 263 -33.40 23.27 1.61
N SER A 264 -32.72 22.46 0.80
CA SER A 264 -33.36 21.62 -0.23
C SER A 264 -32.73 20.23 -0.32
N LEU A 265 -33.50 19.23 -0.78
CA LEU A 265 -32.95 17.91 -1.06
C LEU A 265 -32.04 17.99 -2.29
N THR A 266 -30.77 17.59 -2.13
CA THR A 266 -29.80 17.47 -3.21
C THR A 266 -29.36 16.02 -3.36
N GLU A 267 -29.11 15.56 -4.59
CA GLU A 267 -28.59 14.21 -4.83
C GLU A 267 -27.22 14.04 -4.18
N ALA A 268 -27.13 13.10 -3.24
CA ALA A 268 -25.90 12.74 -2.54
C ALA A 268 -25.25 11.50 -3.15
N MET A 269 -26.04 10.57 -3.69
CA MET A 269 -25.56 9.39 -4.38
C MET A 269 -26.52 9.01 -5.51
N ARG A 270 -25.97 8.51 -6.63
CA ARG A 270 -26.73 7.97 -7.75
C ARG A 270 -26.14 6.63 -8.18
N ILE A 271 -27.00 5.66 -8.48
CA ILE A 271 -26.68 4.47 -9.26
C ILE A 271 -27.39 4.62 -10.60
N ASP A 272 -26.65 4.75 -11.69
CA ASP A 272 -27.25 4.92 -13.01
C ASP A 272 -27.67 3.57 -13.64
N SER A 273 -28.45 3.66 -14.71
CA SER A 273 -28.88 2.49 -15.48
C SER A 273 -27.76 1.64 -16.11
N SER A 274 -26.51 2.11 -16.10
CA SER A 274 -25.32 1.35 -16.53
C SER A 274 -24.57 0.68 -15.38
N GLY A 275 -25.05 0.82 -14.14
CA GLY A 275 -24.46 0.24 -12.93
C GLY A 275 -23.38 1.10 -12.28
N LYS A 276 -23.19 2.35 -12.71
CA LYS A 276 -22.18 3.25 -12.16
C LYS A 276 -22.70 3.97 -10.92
N VAL A 277 -21.86 4.05 -9.89
CA VAL A 277 -22.13 4.71 -8.62
C VAL A 277 -21.44 6.07 -8.57
N GLY A 278 -22.21 7.14 -8.52
CA GLY A 278 -21.74 8.49 -8.23
C GLY A 278 -22.04 8.87 -6.78
N ILE A 279 -21.07 9.38 -6.02
CA ILE A 279 -21.28 10.06 -4.74
C ILE A 279 -20.97 11.53 -4.95
N GLY A 280 -21.94 12.42 -4.70
CA GLY A 280 -21.84 13.85 -4.99
C GLY A 280 -21.91 14.22 -6.48
N LEU A 281 -22.34 13.29 -7.34
CA LEU A 281 -22.44 13.43 -8.79
C LEU A 281 -23.80 12.91 -9.28
N THR A 282 -24.34 13.57 -10.30
CA THR A 282 -25.59 13.16 -10.97
C THR A 282 -25.34 12.44 -12.30
N THR A 283 -24.10 12.39 -12.78
CA THR A 283 -23.71 11.74 -14.05
C THR A 283 -22.35 11.04 -13.88
N PRO A 284 -22.29 9.89 -13.17
CA PRO A 284 -21.03 9.18 -12.97
C PRO A 284 -20.44 8.70 -14.31
N THR A 285 -19.17 8.99 -14.55
CA THR A 285 -18.47 8.55 -15.76
C THR A 285 -17.70 7.24 -15.55
N ALA A 286 -17.39 6.91 -14.29
CA ALA A 286 -16.69 5.71 -13.83
C ALA A 286 -17.62 4.78 -13.00
N LEU A 287 -17.23 3.52 -12.79
CA LEU A 287 -18.00 2.56 -11.97
C LEU A 287 -18.24 3.04 -10.54
N LEU A 288 -17.25 3.67 -9.92
CA LEU A 288 -17.41 4.43 -8.68
C LEU A 288 -16.70 5.77 -8.83
N GLN A 289 -17.43 6.86 -8.66
CA GLN A 289 -16.90 8.22 -8.73
C GLN A 289 -17.40 9.02 -7.52
N ILE A 290 -16.47 9.63 -6.77
CA ILE A 290 -16.79 10.41 -5.57
C ILE A 290 -16.40 11.87 -5.78
N LYS A 291 -17.29 12.81 -5.45
CA LYS A 291 -17.09 14.27 -5.52
C LYS A 291 -17.44 14.93 -4.19
N GLY A 292 -16.52 15.71 -3.65
CA GLY A 292 -16.74 16.58 -2.49
C GLY A 292 -17.71 17.74 -2.76
N ALA A 293 -18.40 18.20 -1.71
CA ALA A 293 -19.55 19.11 -1.81
C ALA A 293 -19.25 20.62 -1.80
N THR A 294 -18.00 21.06 -1.67
CA THR A 294 -17.65 22.48 -1.51
C THR A 294 -16.46 22.91 -2.37
N SER A 295 -16.57 24.11 -2.91
CA SER A 295 -15.64 24.77 -3.84
C SER A 295 -14.28 25.08 -3.21
N VAL A 296 -13.44 24.06 -3.05
CA VAL A 296 -11.97 24.12 -3.15
C VAL A 296 -11.51 22.69 -3.40
N SER A 297 -11.04 22.42 -4.63
CA SER A 297 -10.13 21.30 -4.92
C SER A 297 -10.61 19.90 -4.52
N GLN A 298 -11.37 19.28 -5.42
CA GLN A 298 -11.91 17.93 -5.29
C GLN A 298 -10.81 16.85 -5.32
N ASP A 299 -10.62 16.11 -4.23
CA ASP A 299 -10.04 14.77 -4.31
C ASP A 299 -11.10 13.81 -4.85
N ALA A 300 -11.22 13.73 -6.17
CA ALA A 300 -12.10 12.76 -6.81
C ALA A 300 -11.43 11.39 -6.81
N LEU A 301 -11.79 10.52 -5.87
CA LEU A 301 -11.47 9.10 -5.97
C LEU A 301 -12.36 8.49 -7.07
N ALA A 302 -11.74 8.20 -8.22
CA ALA A 302 -12.37 7.45 -9.29
C ALA A 302 -11.74 6.05 -9.35
N LEU A 303 -12.56 5.00 -9.22
CA LEU A 303 -12.16 3.63 -9.55
C LEU A 303 -12.75 3.31 -10.92
N GLN A 304 -11.91 3.34 -11.95
CA GLN A 304 -12.27 2.99 -13.32
C GLN A 304 -11.70 1.62 -13.67
N ALA A 305 -12.57 0.64 -13.91
CA ALA A 305 -12.21 -0.55 -14.68
C ALA A 305 -12.39 -0.22 -16.17
N SER A 306 -11.29 -0.01 -16.90
CA SER A 306 -11.36 0.21 -18.35
C SER A 306 -11.53 -1.12 -19.06
N THR A 307 -12.73 -1.39 -19.58
CA THR A 307 -13.01 -2.57 -20.40
C THR A 307 -12.41 -2.50 -21.81
N ALA A 308 -11.79 -1.37 -22.18
CA ALA A 308 -11.24 -1.18 -23.52
C ALA A 308 -9.81 -1.73 -23.69
N ASN A 309 -9.05 -2.02 -22.61
CA ASN A 309 -7.65 -2.48 -22.70
C ASN A 309 -7.17 -3.31 -21.49
N GLY A 310 -7.99 -4.22 -20.95
CA GLY A 310 -7.59 -5.17 -19.88
C GLY A 310 -7.51 -4.53 -18.48
N ASP A 311 -8.11 -5.21 -17.51
CA ASP A 311 -8.37 -4.77 -16.12
C ASP A 311 -7.29 -3.87 -15.48
N PHE A 312 -7.63 -2.59 -15.31
CA PHE A 312 -6.90 -1.65 -14.46
C PHE A 312 -7.79 -1.21 -13.31
N ILE A 313 -7.28 -1.27 -12.07
CA ILE A 313 -7.77 -0.38 -11.00
C ILE A 313 -6.77 0.76 -10.95
N SER A 314 -7.14 1.92 -11.50
CA SER A 314 -6.34 3.14 -11.36
C SER A 314 -6.93 3.99 -10.23
N LEU A 315 -6.13 4.28 -9.21
CA LEU A 315 -6.44 5.30 -8.21
C LEU A 315 -5.86 6.60 -8.73
N SER A 316 -6.68 7.49 -9.30
CA SER A 316 -6.21 8.76 -9.86
C SER A 316 -6.52 9.91 -8.91
N PHE A 317 -5.53 10.73 -8.58
CA PHE A 317 -5.68 12.02 -7.94
C PHE A 317 -5.60 13.10 -9.03
N LEU A 318 -6.69 13.83 -9.25
CA LEU A 318 -6.75 14.86 -10.30
C LEU A 318 -6.50 16.26 -9.71
N ASP A 319 -6.17 17.22 -10.58
CA ASP A 319 -6.08 18.63 -10.23
C ASP A 319 -7.46 19.21 -9.93
N THR A 320 -7.47 20.48 -9.48
CA THR A 320 -8.69 21.19 -9.08
C THR A 320 -9.76 21.23 -10.17
N ASN A 321 -9.36 21.09 -11.43
CA ASN A 321 -10.20 21.15 -12.61
C ASN A 321 -10.59 19.76 -13.14
N GLY A 322 -10.15 18.68 -12.48
CA GLY A 322 -10.37 17.30 -12.94
C GLY A 322 -9.74 17.02 -14.31
N THR A 323 -8.78 17.84 -14.74
CA THR A 323 -8.24 17.82 -16.11
C THR A 323 -6.80 17.27 -16.14
N THR A 324 -6.00 17.56 -15.09
CA THR A 324 -4.60 17.09 -15.00
C THR A 324 -4.47 16.08 -13.87
N GLN A 325 -3.87 14.92 -14.12
CA GLN A 325 -3.57 13.94 -13.07
C GLN A 325 -2.38 14.45 -12.23
N ARG A 326 -2.53 14.60 -10.90
CA ARG A 326 -1.44 15.02 -9.98
C ARG A 326 -0.69 13.84 -9.36
N GLY A 327 -1.29 12.64 -9.39
CA GLY A 327 -0.72 11.40 -8.92
C GLY A 327 -1.65 10.24 -9.30
N ALA A 328 -1.12 9.05 -9.51
CA ALA A 328 -1.93 7.86 -9.71
C ALA A 328 -1.30 6.67 -8.99
N VAL A 329 -2.07 5.61 -8.78
CA VAL A 329 -1.54 4.25 -8.64
C VAL A 329 -2.22 3.45 -9.74
N LYS A 330 -1.43 2.99 -10.71
CA LYS A 330 -1.90 2.29 -11.90
C LYS A 330 -1.17 0.97 -12.03
N SER A 331 -1.89 -0.15 -11.87
CA SER A 331 -1.42 -1.44 -12.39
C SER A 331 -1.39 -1.38 -13.93
N ILE A 332 -0.35 -1.89 -14.58
CA ILE A 332 -0.22 -1.95 -16.05
C ILE A 332 -0.10 -3.42 -16.46
N GLN A 333 -0.73 -3.82 -17.57
CA GLN A 333 -0.70 -5.21 -18.02
C GLN A 333 0.74 -5.59 -18.40
N GLY A 334 1.27 -6.65 -17.78
CA GLY A 334 2.63 -7.17 -18.04
C GLY A 334 3.73 -6.67 -17.11
N ALA A 335 3.45 -5.75 -16.19
CA ALA A 335 4.35 -5.38 -15.11
C ALA A 335 3.52 -4.94 -13.89
N ASP A 336 3.84 -5.45 -12.69
CA ASP A 336 3.24 -4.94 -11.44
C ASP A 336 3.77 -3.53 -11.21
N VAL A 337 3.13 -2.52 -11.82
CA VAL A 337 3.62 -1.15 -11.80
C VAL A 337 2.95 -0.33 -10.68
N ILE A 338 3.75 0.37 -9.88
CA ILE A 338 3.29 1.52 -9.09
C ILE A 338 3.99 2.75 -9.69
N GLN A 339 3.26 3.52 -10.48
CA GLN A 339 3.73 4.80 -11.02
C GLN A 339 3.23 5.93 -10.13
N LEU A 340 4.12 6.65 -9.46
CA LEU A 340 3.80 7.84 -8.69
C LEU A 340 4.21 9.08 -9.50
N PHE A 341 3.23 9.83 -9.99
CA PHE A 341 3.44 11.09 -10.70
C PHE A 341 3.51 12.27 -9.72
N GLY A 342 4.31 13.28 -10.08
CA GLY A 342 4.29 14.62 -9.48
C GLY A 342 4.01 15.64 -10.58
N GLY A 343 2.74 15.91 -10.86
CA GLY A 343 2.33 16.70 -12.04
C GLY A 343 2.42 15.89 -13.34
N THR A 344 3.02 16.45 -14.40
CA THR A 344 3.25 15.74 -15.68
C THR A 344 4.52 14.90 -15.69
N THR A 345 5.34 14.98 -14.64
CA THR A 345 6.61 14.27 -14.51
C THR A 345 6.48 13.05 -13.62
N GLU A 346 6.95 11.90 -14.12
CA GLU A 346 7.07 10.66 -13.37
C GLU A 346 8.15 10.82 -12.29
N VAL A 347 7.85 10.44 -11.05
CA VAL A 347 8.76 10.59 -9.90
C VAL A 347 9.28 9.22 -9.47
N ILE A 348 8.41 8.21 -9.45
CA ILE A 348 8.79 6.82 -9.17
C ILE A 348 8.04 5.91 -10.16
N ASP A 349 8.78 5.15 -10.96
CA ASP A 349 8.25 4.06 -11.80
C ASP A 349 8.76 2.74 -11.24
N ALA A 350 7.98 2.09 -10.38
CA ALA A 350 8.31 0.77 -9.87
C ALA A 350 7.68 -0.28 -10.78
N ARG A 351 8.47 -0.97 -11.61
CA ARG A 351 8.08 -2.05 -12.53
C ARG A 351 8.56 -3.41 -12.03
N SER A 352 8.11 -4.49 -12.66
CA SER A 352 8.66 -5.85 -12.42
C SER A 352 10.16 -5.94 -12.70
N THR A 353 10.70 -5.04 -13.53
CA THR A 353 12.10 -4.96 -13.93
C THR A 353 12.96 -4.05 -13.04
N GLY A 354 12.38 -3.20 -12.18
CA GLY A 354 13.14 -2.28 -11.33
C GLY A 354 12.36 -1.08 -10.79
N VAL A 355 13.00 -0.29 -9.93
CA VAL A 355 12.50 1.00 -9.45
C VAL A 355 13.28 2.12 -10.14
N PHE A 356 12.56 2.98 -10.85
CA PHE A 356 13.12 4.18 -11.46
C PHE A 356 12.78 5.41 -10.64
N ILE A 357 13.73 6.32 -10.49
CA ILE A 357 13.52 7.61 -9.82
C ILE A 357 14.00 8.72 -10.76
N GLY A 358 13.07 9.45 -11.38
CA GLY A 358 13.32 10.47 -12.42
C GLY A 358 12.43 10.31 -13.65
N ALA A 359 12.79 10.94 -14.79
CA ALA A 359 12.08 10.80 -16.08
C ALA A 359 12.86 9.93 -17.09
N GLY A 360 12.19 8.94 -17.72
CA GLY A 360 12.80 7.95 -18.64
C GLY A 360 12.36 6.49 -18.38
N ASP A 361 12.74 5.56 -19.26
CA ASP A 361 12.56 4.12 -19.05
C ASP A 361 13.77 3.53 -18.32
N PRO A 362 13.60 2.73 -17.24
CA PRO A 362 14.72 2.15 -16.51
C PRO A 362 15.46 1.11 -17.35
N LEU A 363 16.78 1.29 -17.52
CA LEU A 363 17.65 0.26 -18.10
C LEU A 363 18.18 -0.72 -17.04
N ASN A 364 18.18 -0.31 -15.77
CA ASN A 364 18.69 -1.09 -14.64
C ASN A 364 17.59 -1.33 -13.59
N LYS A 365 17.79 -2.33 -12.73
CA LYS A 365 16.88 -2.63 -11.61
C LYS A 365 16.68 -1.46 -10.65
N LEU A 366 17.69 -0.61 -10.52
CA LEU A 366 17.59 0.70 -9.91
C LEU A 366 18.23 1.67 -10.87
N ASP A 367 17.45 2.59 -11.41
CA ASP A 367 17.91 3.62 -12.31
C ASP A 367 17.47 4.99 -11.77
N VAL A 368 18.44 5.87 -11.57
CA VAL A 368 18.24 7.15 -10.90
C VAL A 368 18.81 8.24 -11.77
N ASN A 369 17.93 9.08 -12.32
CA ASN A 369 18.30 10.27 -13.06
C ASN A 369 18.43 11.45 -12.07
N GLY A 370 19.56 11.53 -11.40
CA GLY A 370 19.85 12.53 -10.38
C GLY A 370 20.91 12.09 -9.38
N GLY A 371 21.11 12.90 -8.33
CA GLY A 371 22.05 12.58 -7.26
C GLY A 371 21.47 11.56 -6.27
N VAL A 372 22.27 10.56 -5.88
CA VAL A 372 21.93 9.54 -4.89
C VAL A 372 22.66 9.80 -3.58
N ALA A 373 21.92 9.99 -2.49
CA ALA A 373 22.47 10.10 -1.13
C ALA A 373 22.02 8.90 -0.28
N ILE A 374 22.98 8.16 0.28
CA ILE A 374 22.73 6.94 1.07
C ILE A 374 23.23 7.10 2.51
N GLY A 375 22.46 6.59 3.47
CA GLY A 375 22.75 6.66 4.89
C GLY A 375 22.37 8.02 5.48
N THR A 376 23.15 8.51 6.44
CA THR A 376 22.92 9.79 7.13
C THR A 376 23.01 11.02 6.23
N TYR A 377 23.44 10.87 4.97
CA TYR A 377 23.41 11.96 3.99
C TYR A 377 22.03 12.18 3.36
N ALA A 378 21.17 11.15 3.34
CA ALA A 378 19.84 11.24 2.77
C ALA A 378 19.01 12.33 3.48
N GLY A 379 18.43 13.25 2.71
CA GLY A 379 17.60 14.35 3.22
C GLY A 379 18.35 15.53 3.84
N VAL A 380 19.68 15.48 3.93
CA VAL A 380 20.51 16.54 4.55
C VAL A 380 21.56 17.08 3.59
N ASN A 381 22.24 16.20 2.85
CA ASN A 381 23.28 16.57 1.90
C ASN A 381 22.78 16.33 0.48
N THR A 382 22.98 17.32 -0.39
CA THR A 382 22.76 17.13 -1.83
C THR A 382 23.92 16.33 -2.41
N ALA A 383 23.60 15.16 -2.96
CA ALA A 383 24.57 14.42 -3.77
C ALA A 383 24.95 15.24 -5.02
N PRO A 384 26.18 15.08 -5.55
CA PRO A 384 26.55 15.66 -6.82
C PRO A 384 25.56 15.27 -7.93
N SER A 385 25.42 16.12 -8.95
CA SER A 385 24.56 15.82 -10.12
C SER A 385 24.96 14.48 -10.74
N ASN A 386 24.01 13.56 -10.87
CA ASN A 386 24.23 12.18 -11.34
C ASN A 386 25.34 11.42 -10.58
N GLY A 387 25.58 11.79 -9.32
CA GLY A 387 26.62 11.23 -8.46
C GLY A 387 26.05 10.47 -7.26
N LEU A 388 26.93 9.75 -6.57
CA LEU A 388 26.61 8.98 -5.37
C LEU A 388 27.42 9.48 -4.17
N ILE A 389 26.75 9.76 -3.05
CA ILE A 389 27.39 9.93 -1.74
C ILE A 389 26.84 8.89 -0.77
N VAL A 390 27.74 8.24 -0.02
CA VAL A 390 27.41 7.21 0.97
C VAL A 390 28.12 7.55 2.27
N SER A 391 27.40 7.70 3.37
CA SER A 391 28.04 8.03 4.65
C SER A 391 28.69 6.81 5.33
N GLY A 392 28.18 5.62 5.03
CA GLY A 392 28.69 4.33 5.48
C GLY A 392 29.93 3.84 4.71
N ASN A 393 30.21 2.55 4.85
CA ASN A 393 31.22 1.84 4.07
C ASN A 393 30.58 1.28 2.79
N VAL A 394 31.29 1.34 1.66
CA VAL A 394 30.85 0.79 0.37
C VAL A 394 31.60 -0.51 0.10
N GLY A 395 30.87 -1.63 0.07
CA GLY A 395 31.40 -2.93 -0.34
C GLY A 395 31.05 -3.22 -1.79
N ILE A 396 32.05 -3.56 -2.61
CA ILE A 396 31.87 -4.08 -3.97
C ILE A 396 32.41 -5.51 -3.99
N GLY A 397 31.51 -6.49 -4.12
CA GLY A 397 31.87 -7.92 -4.02
C GLY A 397 32.02 -8.45 -2.59
N THR A 398 31.72 -7.65 -1.58
CA THR A 398 31.70 -8.04 -0.15
C THR A 398 30.46 -7.47 0.55
N THR A 399 29.91 -8.21 1.51
CA THR A 399 28.78 -7.78 2.34
C THR A 399 29.21 -7.19 3.68
N THR A 400 30.49 -7.33 4.05
CA THR A 400 31.04 -6.87 5.33
C THR A 400 32.28 -6.00 5.11
N PRO A 401 32.14 -4.81 4.47
CA PRO A 401 33.28 -3.95 4.20
C PRO A 401 33.90 -3.42 5.51
N GLY A 402 35.17 -3.74 5.75
CA GLY A 402 35.94 -3.32 6.92
C GLY A 402 36.51 -1.90 6.83
N THR A 403 36.46 -1.29 5.65
CA THR A 403 36.92 0.10 5.40
C THR A 403 35.91 0.88 4.54
N LYS A 404 36.14 2.18 4.32
CA LYS A 404 35.20 3.06 3.60
C LYS A 404 34.88 2.61 2.17
N LEU A 405 35.85 2.03 1.47
CA LEU A 405 35.65 1.38 0.17
C LEU A 405 36.45 0.08 0.16
N GLU A 406 35.77 -1.05 0.06
CA GLU A 406 36.39 -2.36 -0.07
C GLU A 406 35.90 -3.04 -1.34
N ILE A 407 36.83 -3.39 -2.23
CA ILE A 407 36.56 -4.08 -3.49
C ILE A 407 37.18 -5.46 -3.40
N VAL A 408 36.36 -6.50 -3.43
CA VAL A 408 36.78 -7.89 -3.21
C VAL A 408 36.46 -8.75 -4.42
N ASN A 409 37.44 -9.55 -4.86
CA ASN A 409 37.24 -10.63 -5.82
C ASN A 409 37.41 -11.96 -5.10
N ASN A 410 36.34 -12.74 -4.99
CA ASN A 410 36.32 -14.01 -4.26
C ASN A 410 36.65 -15.23 -5.15
N SER A 411 37.22 -15.00 -6.33
CA SER A 411 37.54 -16.08 -7.28
C SER A 411 39.04 -16.42 -7.25
N SER A 412 39.39 -17.62 -6.77
CA SER A 412 40.77 -18.10 -6.77
C SER A 412 41.37 -18.14 -8.19
N GLY A 413 42.58 -17.63 -8.37
CA GLY A 413 43.28 -17.62 -9.66
C GLY A 413 42.78 -16.56 -10.67
N SER A 414 41.85 -15.70 -10.29
CA SER A 414 41.37 -14.62 -11.15
C SER A 414 42.44 -13.53 -11.32
N THR A 415 42.69 -13.15 -12.57
CA THR A 415 43.55 -12.02 -12.94
C THR A 415 42.72 -10.77 -13.29
N ILE A 416 41.44 -10.74 -12.90
CA ILE A 416 40.56 -9.59 -13.16
C ILE A 416 40.98 -8.44 -12.24
N ASP A 417 41.21 -7.27 -12.83
CA ASP A 417 41.50 -6.05 -12.10
C ASP A 417 40.32 -5.66 -11.20
N GLN A 418 40.55 -5.57 -9.89
CA GLN A 418 39.56 -5.07 -8.94
C GLN A 418 39.36 -3.55 -9.09
N LEU A 419 40.40 -2.84 -9.51
CA LEU A 419 40.37 -1.41 -9.81
C LEU A 419 40.99 -1.17 -11.19
N TYR A 420 40.15 -0.78 -12.15
CA TYR A 420 40.56 -0.53 -13.54
C TYR A 420 40.43 0.97 -13.85
N LEU A 421 41.58 1.67 -13.95
CA LEU A 421 41.63 3.11 -14.19
C LEU A 421 41.97 3.40 -15.66
N THR A 422 41.04 3.99 -16.40
CA THR A 422 41.22 4.26 -17.84
C THR A 422 41.12 5.73 -18.21
N ASN A 423 41.92 6.10 -19.20
CA ASN A 423 41.85 7.38 -19.88
C ASN A 423 42.02 7.10 -21.39
N PHE A 424 40.92 7.11 -22.14
CA PHE A 424 40.87 6.66 -23.54
C PHE A 424 41.23 7.74 -24.57
N GLN A 425 41.90 8.82 -24.16
CA GLN A 425 42.30 9.89 -25.08
C GLN A 425 43.47 9.43 -25.98
N GLY A 426 43.33 9.60 -27.30
CA GLY A 426 44.26 9.09 -28.33
C GLY A 426 45.58 9.84 -28.52
N ALA A 427 46.17 10.41 -27.47
CA ALA A 427 47.45 11.13 -27.55
C ALA A 427 48.59 10.37 -26.84
N THR A 428 49.84 10.63 -27.24
CA THR A 428 51.01 10.28 -26.41
C THR A 428 51.01 11.15 -25.15
N SER A 429 51.46 10.60 -24.03
CA SER A 429 51.36 11.19 -22.67
C SER A 429 49.97 11.15 -22.03
N THR A 430 49.00 10.43 -22.60
CA THR A 430 47.76 10.06 -21.90
C THR A 430 48.09 9.21 -20.68
N ALA A 431 47.51 9.54 -19.54
CA ALA A 431 47.80 8.86 -18.28
C ALA A 431 46.56 8.58 -17.44
N SER A 432 46.61 7.46 -16.71
CA SER A 432 45.70 7.13 -15.61
C SER A 432 46.46 7.28 -14.29
N ARG A 433 45.82 7.82 -13.25
CA ARG A 433 46.49 8.14 -11.99
C ARG A 433 45.68 7.75 -10.77
N LEU A 434 46.35 7.09 -9.82
CA LEU A 434 45.89 6.95 -8.43
C LEU A 434 46.59 8.01 -7.58
N SER A 435 45.84 8.95 -7.01
CA SER A 435 46.37 10.06 -6.22
C SER A 435 46.06 9.89 -4.74
N PHE A 436 47.06 10.11 -3.89
CA PHE A 436 46.93 10.13 -2.45
C PHE A 436 46.92 11.59 -1.98
N ARG A 437 45.87 11.99 -1.27
CA ARG A 437 45.71 13.36 -0.77
C ARG A 437 45.73 13.37 0.75
N ALA A 438 46.43 14.34 1.32
CA ALA A 438 46.37 14.66 2.74
C ALA A 438 46.17 16.17 2.89
N ALA A 439 45.46 16.58 3.93
CA ALA A 439 45.35 17.98 4.26
C ALA A 439 46.61 18.46 4.98
N ASP A 440 47.07 19.66 4.64
CA ASP A 440 47.99 20.40 5.50
C ASP A 440 47.19 21.05 6.66
N ILE A 441 47.88 21.75 7.58
CA ILE A 441 47.30 22.43 8.74
C ILE A 441 46.17 23.41 8.40
N SER A 442 46.10 23.89 7.15
CA SER A 442 45.02 24.74 6.63
C SER A 442 43.73 23.98 6.25
N GLY A 443 43.72 22.65 6.36
CA GLY A 443 42.58 21.81 5.99
C GLY A 443 42.41 21.61 4.48
N VAL A 444 43.25 22.23 3.65
CA VAL A 444 43.21 22.08 2.19
C VAL A 444 43.92 20.79 1.81
N GLY A 445 43.17 19.84 1.23
CA GLY A 445 43.73 18.58 0.74
C GLY A 445 44.70 18.81 -0.44
N THR A 446 45.98 18.55 -0.24
CA THR A 446 46.98 18.53 -1.33
C THR A 446 47.30 17.09 -1.72
N THR A 447 47.69 16.87 -2.98
CA THR A 447 48.15 15.53 -3.40
C THR A 447 49.59 15.36 -2.89
N THR A 448 49.80 14.40 -2.00
CA THR A 448 51.11 14.14 -1.38
C THR A 448 51.92 13.12 -2.17
N GLY A 449 51.25 12.25 -2.93
CA GLY A 449 51.88 11.31 -3.84
C GLY A 449 50.91 10.76 -4.87
N ALA A 450 51.44 10.17 -5.94
CA ALA A 450 50.65 9.53 -6.96
C ALA A 450 51.38 8.39 -7.66
N LEU A 451 50.61 7.40 -8.11
CA LEU A 451 51.01 6.36 -9.06
C LEU A 451 50.39 6.69 -10.41
N THR A 452 51.22 6.86 -11.43
CA THR A 452 50.76 7.28 -12.76
C THR A 452 51.25 6.29 -13.79
N SER A 453 50.32 5.65 -14.51
CA SER A 453 50.65 4.91 -15.73
C SER A 453 50.54 5.87 -16.91
N ILE A 454 51.60 6.00 -17.70
CA ILE A 454 51.73 6.99 -18.79
C ILE A 454 51.94 6.25 -20.09
N LEU A 455 51.07 6.47 -21.08
CA LEU A 455 51.27 5.99 -22.44
C LEU A 455 52.39 6.79 -23.12
N THR A 456 53.53 6.16 -23.37
CA THR A 456 54.69 6.80 -23.99
C THR A 456 54.70 6.67 -25.51
N GLN A 457 54.00 5.67 -26.06
CA GLN A 457 53.80 5.52 -27.51
C GLN A 457 52.40 5.01 -27.82
N ASN A 458 51.71 5.66 -28.77
CA ASN A 458 50.36 5.32 -29.20
C ASN A 458 50.37 4.67 -30.61
N TRP A 459 50.68 3.37 -30.68
CA TRP A 459 50.69 2.54 -31.90
C TRP A 459 50.09 1.15 -31.57
N THR A 460 50.07 0.23 -32.54
CA THR A 460 49.54 -1.16 -32.38
C THR A 460 50.22 -1.98 -31.28
N THR A 461 51.40 -1.56 -30.82
CA THR A 461 52.12 -2.13 -29.66
C THR A 461 52.35 -1.02 -28.63
N GLY A 462 51.28 -0.44 -28.10
CA GLY A 462 51.34 0.67 -27.15
C GLY A 462 52.35 0.41 -26.02
N LYS A 463 53.18 1.41 -25.73
CA LYS A 463 54.19 1.35 -24.67
C LYS A 463 53.78 2.26 -23.54
N GLY A 464 54.01 1.82 -22.31
CA GLY A 464 53.65 2.58 -21.12
C GLY A 464 54.74 2.52 -20.07
N ASP A 465 54.89 3.64 -19.38
CA ASP A 465 55.76 3.76 -18.22
C ASP A 465 54.91 3.84 -16.93
N LEU A 466 55.48 3.40 -15.82
CA LEU A 466 54.92 3.61 -14.48
C LEU A 466 55.78 4.62 -13.73
N ALA A 467 55.19 5.75 -13.34
CA ALA A 467 55.84 6.81 -12.59
C ALA A 467 55.30 6.92 -11.17
N PHE A 468 56.20 7.06 -10.22
CA PHE A 468 55.95 7.38 -8.82
C PHE A 468 56.30 8.85 -8.60
N SER A 469 55.31 9.64 -8.23
CA SER A 469 55.50 11.08 -7.99
C SER A 469 55.25 11.40 -6.52
N THR A 470 56.10 12.25 -5.95
CA THR A 470 55.96 12.75 -4.58
C THR A 470 55.87 14.26 -4.59
N LEU A 471 55.15 14.83 -3.62
CA LEU A 471 55.11 16.27 -3.43
C LEU A 471 56.47 16.75 -2.91
N ARG A 472 57.16 17.58 -3.70
CA ARG A 472 58.43 18.19 -3.34
C ARG A 472 58.36 19.69 -3.61
N SER A 473 58.57 20.49 -2.58
CA SER A 473 58.53 21.96 -2.66
C SER A 473 57.24 22.52 -3.30
N GLY A 474 56.09 21.92 -2.96
CA GLY A 474 54.77 22.40 -3.40
C GLY A 474 54.29 21.90 -4.77
N SER A 475 55.07 21.09 -5.49
CA SER A 475 54.66 20.45 -6.75
C SER A 475 54.89 18.94 -6.73
N LEU A 476 54.05 18.16 -7.41
CA LEU A 476 54.38 16.75 -7.63
C LEU A 476 55.51 16.64 -8.64
N THR A 477 56.59 15.97 -8.24
CA THR A 477 57.73 15.65 -9.10
C THR A 477 57.90 14.13 -9.18
N GLU A 478 58.29 13.61 -10.34
CA GLU A 478 58.65 12.21 -10.48
C GLU A 478 59.88 11.88 -9.64
N ALA A 479 59.73 10.96 -8.70
CA ALA A 479 60.81 10.46 -7.85
C ALA A 479 61.40 9.17 -8.43
N MET A 480 60.56 8.33 -9.03
CA MET A 480 60.96 7.06 -9.65
C MET A 480 60.11 6.76 -10.88
N ARG A 481 60.73 6.12 -11.89
CA ARG A 481 60.06 5.67 -13.11
C ARG A 481 60.49 4.25 -13.46
N ILE A 482 59.55 3.45 -13.95
CA ILE A 482 59.80 2.18 -14.64
C ILE A 482 59.33 2.35 -16.08
N THR A 483 60.24 2.21 -17.03
CA THR A 483 59.90 2.36 -18.46
C THR A 483 59.30 1.09 -19.05
N ASP A 484 58.72 1.18 -20.25
CA ASP A 484 58.25 0.00 -21.01
C ASP A 484 59.34 -1.06 -21.24
N ALA A 485 60.61 -0.65 -21.30
CA ALA A 485 61.77 -1.54 -21.41
C ALA A 485 62.19 -2.18 -20.07
N GLY A 486 61.49 -1.86 -18.97
CA GLY A 486 61.79 -2.34 -17.62
C GLY A 486 63.01 -1.68 -16.98
N ASN A 487 63.42 -0.49 -17.44
CA ASN A 487 64.49 0.27 -16.80
C ASN A 487 63.92 1.10 -15.65
N VAL A 488 64.58 1.05 -14.48
CA VAL A 488 64.23 1.80 -13.28
C VAL A 488 65.09 3.07 -13.21
N GLY A 489 64.45 4.23 -13.21
CA GLY A 489 65.07 5.51 -12.89
C GLY A 489 64.71 5.95 -11.48
N ILE A 490 65.69 6.35 -10.67
CA ILE A 490 65.49 7.05 -9.39
C ILE A 490 66.10 8.44 -9.55
N GLY A 491 65.27 9.49 -9.43
CA GLY A 491 65.68 10.87 -9.68
C GLY A 491 65.93 11.24 -11.16
N THR A 492 65.63 10.34 -12.11
CA THR A 492 65.67 10.60 -13.55
C THR A 492 64.47 10.00 -14.27
N ALA A 493 63.92 10.73 -15.24
CA ALA A 493 62.85 10.24 -16.12
C ALA A 493 63.39 9.48 -17.36
N THR A 494 64.72 9.46 -17.57
CA THR A 494 65.37 8.84 -18.73
C THR A 494 66.47 7.88 -18.30
N PRO A 495 66.14 6.75 -17.65
CA PRO A 495 67.14 5.79 -17.21
C PRO A 495 67.90 5.19 -18.42
N ALA A 496 69.22 5.41 -18.46
CA ALA A 496 70.10 4.94 -19.54
C ALA A 496 70.41 3.43 -19.46
N SER A 497 70.10 2.80 -18.32
CA SER A 497 70.35 1.39 -18.04
C SER A 497 69.23 0.82 -17.16
N LYS A 498 69.30 -0.49 -16.84
CA LYS A 498 68.28 -1.17 -16.01
C LYS A 498 68.04 -0.51 -14.65
N LEU A 499 69.06 0.11 -14.06
CA LEU A 499 68.94 0.95 -12.88
C LEU A 499 69.80 2.20 -13.08
N SER A 500 69.17 3.37 -13.19
CA SER A 500 69.83 4.67 -13.21
C SER A 500 69.42 5.47 -11.98
N ILE A 501 70.39 5.87 -11.17
CA ILE A 501 70.16 6.70 -9.98
C ILE A 501 70.86 8.03 -10.23
N VAL A 502 70.10 9.11 -10.21
CA VAL A 502 70.61 10.47 -10.46
C VAL A 502 70.17 11.35 -9.30
N ASP A 503 71.13 11.99 -8.63
CA ASP A 503 70.83 13.08 -7.71
C ASP A 503 71.08 14.41 -8.43
N SER A 504 70.10 15.32 -8.36
CA SER A 504 70.17 16.63 -9.00
C SER A 504 70.74 17.71 -8.08
N ILE A 505 71.00 17.44 -6.78
CA ILE A 505 71.19 18.52 -5.80
C ILE A 505 72.57 18.58 -5.10
N SER A 506 73.33 17.50 -4.86
CA SER A 506 74.77 17.63 -4.53
C SER A 506 75.45 16.30 -4.22
N SER A 507 76.68 16.10 -4.75
CA SER A 507 77.64 15.08 -4.29
C SER A 507 77.19 13.61 -4.46
N GLY A 508 76.99 13.20 -5.72
CA GLY A 508 76.94 11.79 -6.14
C GLY A 508 75.65 11.06 -5.80
N ALA A 509 75.08 10.38 -6.80
CA ALA A 509 74.03 9.40 -6.55
C ALA A 509 74.64 8.19 -5.84
N ASN A 510 74.39 8.06 -4.53
CA ASN A 510 74.95 6.98 -3.72
C ASN A 510 73.95 5.83 -3.60
N VAL A 511 74.43 4.60 -3.81
CA VAL A 511 73.74 3.38 -3.36
C VAL A 511 74.28 3.06 -1.96
N GLN A 512 73.53 3.42 -0.91
CA GLN A 512 73.91 3.11 0.46
C GLN A 512 73.43 1.70 0.84
N ILE A 513 74.37 0.82 1.23
CA ILE A 513 74.08 -0.52 1.76
C ILE A 513 74.49 -0.53 3.23
N THR A 514 73.51 -0.58 4.13
CA THR A 514 73.72 -0.61 5.59
C THR A 514 73.38 -2.00 6.12
N ALA A 515 74.39 -2.77 6.51
CA ALA A 515 74.27 -4.06 7.19
C ALA A 515 75.48 -4.26 8.11
N ASN A 516 75.44 -5.24 9.00
CA ASN A 516 76.64 -5.63 9.75
C ASN A 516 77.77 -6.05 8.79
N GLU A 517 77.39 -6.70 7.68
CA GLU A 517 78.25 -7.08 6.56
C GLU A 517 77.63 -6.60 5.24
N PRO A 518 77.86 -5.34 4.84
CA PRO A 518 77.29 -4.83 3.61
C PRO A 518 78.02 -5.42 2.42
N THR A 519 77.26 -6.04 1.52
CA THR A 519 77.79 -6.56 0.26
C THR A 519 77.02 -6.02 -0.94
N LEU A 520 77.75 -5.68 -2.01
CA LEU A 520 77.18 -5.47 -3.33
C LEU A 520 77.54 -6.69 -4.18
N GLN A 521 76.54 -7.47 -4.58
CA GLN A 521 76.71 -8.63 -5.44
C GLN A 521 76.43 -8.28 -6.90
N LEU A 522 77.35 -8.62 -7.78
CA LEU A 522 77.23 -8.56 -9.23
C LEU A 522 77.19 -10.01 -9.73
N ASN A 523 75.98 -10.53 -9.92
CA ASN A 523 75.76 -11.91 -10.38
C ASN A 523 75.73 -11.95 -11.91
N SER A 524 76.46 -12.89 -12.52
CA SER A 524 76.31 -13.21 -13.94
C SER A 524 75.58 -14.54 -14.11
N SER A 525 74.61 -14.57 -15.01
CA SER A 525 73.86 -15.78 -15.41
C SER A 525 74.40 -16.42 -16.69
N ALA A 526 75.47 -15.86 -17.27
CA ALA A 526 76.15 -16.46 -18.41
C ALA A 526 76.86 -17.76 -17.99
N SER A 527 77.03 -18.70 -18.93
CA SER A 527 77.66 -20.00 -18.67
C SER A 527 79.12 -19.92 -18.17
N ASP A 528 79.80 -18.81 -18.45
CA ASP A 528 81.15 -18.43 -17.98
C ASP A 528 81.12 -17.26 -16.96
N GLY A 529 79.91 -16.87 -16.56
CA GLY A 529 79.65 -15.75 -15.69
C GLY A 529 80.26 -15.93 -14.31
N LYS A 530 81.01 -14.93 -13.86
CA LYS A 530 81.49 -14.85 -12.48
C LYS A 530 80.53 -14.04 -11.63
N THR A 531 80.33 -14.48 -10.40
CA THR A 531 79.62 -13.70 -9.39
C THR A 531 80.64 -12.94 -8.58
N TRP A 532 80.61 -11.61 -8.67
CA TRP A 532 81.50 -10.76 -7.89
C TRP A 532 80.78 -10.23 -6.67
N GLU A 533 81.46 -10.21 -5.53
CA GLU A 533 80.94 -9.63 -4.30
C GLU A 533 81.93 -8.59 -3.76
N ILE A 534 81.46 -7.36 -3.56
CA ILE A 534 82.21 -6.29 -2.91
C ILE A 534 81.72 -6.21 -1.47
N ILE A 535 82.61 -6.45 -0.51
CA ILE A 535 82.31 -6.44 0.94
C ILE A 535 83.04 -5.28 1.59
N SER A 536 82.36 -4.57 2.49
CA SER A 536 82.95 -3.54 3.36
C SER A 536 82.54 -3.81 4.81
N GLY A 537 83.16 -4.79 5.47
CA GLY A 537 82.74 -5.31 6.78
C GLY A 537 83.62 -6.44 7.34
N LYS A 538 83.25 -7.05 8.47
CA LYS A 538 83.87 -8.26 9.04
C LYS A 538 83.31 -9.53 8.38
N ASN A 539 83.87 -9.97 7.25
CA ASN A 539 83.49 -11.27 6.70
C ASN A 539 83.68 -12.39 7.76
N GLN A 540 82.90 -13.48 7.71
CA GLN A 540 82.93 -14.63 8.64
C GLN A 540 84.31 -15.33 8.76
N GLN A 541 85.34 -14.84 8.05
CA GLN A 541 86.72 -15.30 8.07
C GLN A 541 87.77 -14.25 8.50
N ALA A 542 87.40 -13.03 8.89
CA ALA A 542 88.36 -11.98 9.29
C ALA A 542 87.93 -11.23 10.57
N SER A 543 88.88 -11.02 11.48
CA SER A 543 88.69 -10.37 12.80
C SER A 543 88.76 -8.83 12.79
N THR A 544 88.98 -8.21 11.62
CA THR A 544 89.06 -6.75 11.41
C THR A 544 88.25 -6.33 10.19
N GLY A 545 87.87 -5.05 10.05
CA GLY A 545 87.13 -4.57 8.88
C GLY A 545 87.96 -4.67 7.60
N GLU A 546 87.42 -5.28 6.55
CA GLU A 546 88.10 -5.45 5.27
C GLU A 546 87.26 -4.88 4.12
N PHE A 547 87.93 -4.32 3.10
CA PHE A 547 87.36 -4.14 1.77
C PHE A 547 87.84 -5.30 0.90
N VAL A 548 86.91 -6.17 0.48
CA VAL A 548 87.22 -7.39 -0.26
C VAL A 548 86.41 -7.47 -1.54
N ILE A 549 87.07 -7.83 -2.65
CA ILE A 549 86.42 -8.22 -3.90
C ILE A 549 86.63 -9.73 -4.09
N LEU A 550 85.54 -10.49 -4.11
CA LEU A 550 85.52 -11.96 -4.18
C LEU A 550 84.89 -12.45 -5.48
N ASP A 551 85.41 -13.54 -6.07
CA ASP A 551 84.64 -14.39 -7.00
C ASP A 551 83.92 -15.47 -6.17
N LYS A 552 82.60 -15.33 -6.05
CA LYS A 552 81.77 -16.25 -5.26
C LYS A 552 81.57 -17.60 -5.94
N SER A 553 81.83 -17.72 -7.24
CA SER A 553 81.67 -18.97 -7.99
C SER A 553 82.71 -20.04 -7.60
N ASN A 554 83.84 -19.63 -7.03
CA ASN A 554 84.96 -20.52 -6.64
C ASN A 554 85.58 -20.17 -5.27
N SER A 555 84.94 -19.30 -4.47
CA SER A 555 85.45 -18.81 -3.18
C SER A 555 86.85 -18.16 -3.26
N ALA A 556 87.28 -17.70 -4.44
CA ALA A 556 88.63 -17.20 -4.63
C ALA A 556 88.78 -15.72 -4.22
N GLN A 557 89.83 -15.53 -3.42
CA GLN A 557 90.54 -14.31 -3.05
C GLN A 557 91.03 -13.42 -4.20
N VAL A 558 90.26 -12.52 -4.81
CA VAL A 558 90.81 -11.74 -5.96
C VAL A 558 91.55 -10.48 -5.53
N VAL A 559 90.97 -9.64 -4.66
CA VAL A 559 91.64 -8.45 -4.11
C VAL A 559 91.27 -8.28 -2.63
N ARG A 560 92.28 -8.30 -1.74
CA ARG A 560 92.13 -8.05 -0.29
C ARG A 560 92.78 -6.71 0.08
N ILE A 561 92.02 -5.78 0.64
CA ILE A 561 92.54 -4.56 1.27
C ILE A 561 92.10 -4.58 2.73
N GLN A 562 93.03 -4.93 3.63
CA GLN A 562 92.77 -4.97 5.07
C GLN A 562 92.89 -3.56 5.65
N SER A 563 91.83 -3.07 6.30
CA SER A 563 91.89 -1.79 7.02
C SER A 563 92.39 -2.03 8.45
N GLY A 564 93.68 -2.30 8.57
CA GLY A 564 94.38 -2.36 9.87
C GLY A 564 95.08 -1.03 10.15
N ALA A 565 94.64 -0.32 11.19
CA ALA A 565 95.27 0.92 11.65
C ALA A 565 96.70 0.67 12.17
N GLY A 566 97.69 1.15 11.42
CA GLY A 566 99.08 1.27 11.84
C GLY A 566 99.74 2.37 11.00
N ALA A 567 100.26 3.39 11.66
CA ALA A 567 100.70 4.64 11.05
C ALA A 567 101.64 4.45 9.84
N ASN A 568 101.31 5.15 8.74
CA ASN A 568 102.09 5.38 7.51
C ASN A 568 101.83 4.43 6.32
N GLY A 569 100.74 4.70 5.56
CA GLY A 569 100.58 4.28 4.16
C GLY A 569 99.33 3.46 3.87
N ALA A 570 98.62 3.76 2.77
CA ALA A 570 97.52 2.92 2.30
C ALA A 570 98.05 1.52 1.89
N PRO A 571 97.37 0.40 2.25
CA PRO A 571 97.86 -0.95 1.99
C PRO A 571 98.11 -1.23 0.50
N LEU A 572 97.24 -0.71 -0.37
CA LEU A 572 97.33 -0.77 -1.82
C LEU A 572 96.73 0.53 -2.40
N THR A 573 97.50 1.24 -3.21
CA THR A 573 97.10 2.43 -3.97
C THR A 573 97.28 2.14 -5.45
N ILE A 574 96.28 2.40 -6.28
CA ILE A 574 96.47 2.52 -7.73
C ILE A 574 96.32 4.00 -8.05
N ALA A 575 97.42 4.67 -8.41
CA ALA A 575 97.41 6.08 -8.76
C ALA A 575 96.66 6.29 -10.09
N SER A 576 96.11 7.48 -10.31
CA SER A 576 95.46 7.83 -11.59
C SER A 576 96.40 7.75 -12.80
N SER A 577 97.71 7.73 -12.56
CA SER A 577 98.77 7.50 -13.55
C SER A 577 98.97 6.01 -13.90
N GLY A 578 98.27 5.08 -13.27
CA GLY A 578 98.37 3.63 -13.49
C GLY A 578 99.42 2.91 -12.63
N SER A 579 100.20 3.64 -11.81
CA SER A 579 101.19 3.07 -10.89
C SER A 579 100.55 2.42 -9.67
N VAL A 580 101.05 1.26 -9.25
CA VAL A 580 100.61 0.51 -8.06
C VAL A 580 101.58 0.76 -6.90
N GLY A 581 101.08 1.32 -5.80
CA GLY A 581 101.79 1.44 -4.53
C GLY A 581 101.28 0.39 -3.54
N ILE A 582 102.16 -0.42 -2.96
CA ILE A 582 101.82 -1.30 -1.83
C ILE A 582 102.48 -0.69 -0.59
N GLY A 583 101.67 -0.25 0.38
CA GLY A 583 102.12 0.47 1.57
C GLY A 583 102.47 1.95 1.35
N THR A 584 102.29 2.51 0.14
CA THR A 584 102.51 3.95 -0.14
C THR A 584 101.33 4.54 -0.91
N THR A 585 101.06 5.84 -0.69
CA THR A 585 100.05 6.62 -1.41
C THR A 585 100.62 7.36 -2.63
N SER A 586 101.95 7.39 -2.80
CA SER A 586 102.61 8.18 -3.85
C SER A 586 103.66 7.33 -4.59
N PRO A 587 103.25 6.34 -5.40
CA PRO A 587 104.19 5.53 -6.17
C PRO A 587 104.82 6.32 -7.32
N ASN A 588 106.14 6.44 -7.33
CA ASN A 588 106.89 7.09 -8.43
C ASN A 588 107.14 6.15 -9.61
N ASN A 589 107.04 4.83 -9.41
CA ASN A 589 107.22 3.80 -10.43
C ASN A 589 105.93 2.99 -10.61
N LEU A 590 105.83 2.26 -11.73
CA LEU A 590 104.69 1.37 -12.04
C LEU A 590 104.34 0.41 -10.90
N LEU A 591 105.33 -0.05 -10.14
CA LEU A 591 105.15 -0.75 -8.86
C LEU A 591 106.11 -0.15 -7.82
N THR A 592 105.57 0.33 -6.70
CA THR A 592 106.35 0.81 -5.56
C THR A 592 105.94 0.04 -4.31
N LEU A 593 106.87 -0.69 -3.70
CA LEU A 593 106.66 -1.33 -2.39
C LEU A 593 107.27 -0.42 -1.31
N PHE A 594 106.48 -0.06 -0.32
CA PHE A 594 106.92 0.71 0.84
C PHE A 594 106.54 0.01 2.13
N LYS A 595 107.49 -0.01 3.06
CA LYS A 595 107.28 -0.37 4.47
C LYS A 595 108.35 0.39 5.26
N SER A 596 108.00 0.90 6.44
CA SER A 596 108.95 1.62 7.30
C SER A 596 110.07 0.72 7.84
N THR A 597 109.84 -0.59 7.87
CA THR A 597 110.87 -1.60 8.12
C THR A 597 111.44 -2.07 6.79
N THR A 598 111.22 -3.32 6.38
CA THR A 598 111.81 -3.93 5.19
C THR A 598 110.80 -4.03 4.04
N PRO A 599 110.83 -3.14 3.04
CA PRO A 599 110.04 -3.33 1.82
C PRO A 599 110.67 -4.44 0.98
N ALA A 600 109.91 -5.50 0.73
CA ALA A 600 110.39 -6.65 -0.02
C ALA A 600 109.30 -7.30 -0.86
N LEU A 601 109.71 -7.83 -2.02
CA LEU A 601 108.91 -8.68 -2.90
C LEU A 601 109.32 -10.14 -2.66
N GLY A 602 108.34 -10.98 -2.32
CA GLY A 602 108.54 -12.40 -2.07
C GLY A 602 107.93 -13.28 -3.16
N PHE A 603 108.64 -14.35 -3.49
CA PHE A 603 108.21 -15.43 -4.38
C PHE A 603 108.26 -16.73 -3.58
N THR A 604 107.12 -17.42 -3.42
CA THR A 604 107.03 -18.66 -2.65
C THR A 604 106.10 -19.64 -3.32
N THR A 605 106.37 -20.95 -3.19
CA THR A 605 105.48 -22.03 -3.61
C THR A 605 104.63 -22.58 -2.46
N GLY A 606 104.74 -22.02 -1.24
CA GLY A 606 103.88 -22.33 -0.11
C GLY A 606 104.49 -23.18 1.02
N SER A 607 105.76 -23.62 0.95
CA SER A 607 106.42 -24.35 2.05
C SER A 607 107.96 -24.31 2.01
N GLY A 608 108.60 -23.81 3.08
CA GLY A 608 110.05 -23.95 3.34
C GLY A 608 111.00 -23.12 2.46
N ASP A 609 112.29 -23.50 2.45
CA ASP A 609 113.43 -22.83 1.75
C ASP A 609 113.28 -22.64 0.23
N SER A 610 112.14 -23.03 -0.35
CA SER A 610 111.74 -22.75 -1.74
C SER A 610 111.07 -21.37 -1.87
N ALA A 611 111.58 -20.39 -1.13
CA ALA A 611 111.13 -19.00 -1.19
C ALA A 611 112.31 -18.10 -1.54
N TRP A 612 112.06 -17.13 -2.40
CA TRP A 612 113.01 -16.08 -2.75
C TRP A 612 112.43 -14.73 -2.37
N THR A 613 113.18 -13.94 -1.62
CA THR A 613 112.77 -12.59 -1.23
C THR A 613 113.82 -11.60 -1.71
N MET A 614 113.37 -10.55 -2.40
CA MET A 614 114.24 -9.45 -2.82
C MET A 614 113.70 -8.12 -2.31
N GLY A 615 114.57 -7.22 -1.90
CA GLY A 615 114.14 -5.93 -1.36
C GLY A 615 115.25 -5.15 -0.70
N ILE A 616 114.84 -4.16 0.10
CA ILE A 616 115.75 -3.32 0.88
C ILE A 616 115.72 -3.79 2.33
N ASP A 617 116.88 -4.23 2.83
CA ASP A 617 117.07 -4.64 4.21
C ASP A 617 117.46 -3.44 5.06
N THR A 618 116.46 -2.80 5.67
CA THR A 618 116.67 -1.61 6.51
C THR A 618 117.35 -1.92 7.84
N ALA A 619 117.38 -3.19 8.27
CA ALA A 619 118.15 -3.60 9.45
C ALA A 619 119.66 -3.68 9.17
N ASP A 620 120.04 -3.87 7.90
CA ASP A 620 121.43 -3.82 7.42
C ASP A 620 121.62 -2.60 6.52
N GLN A 621 121.44 -1.40 7.08
CA GLN A 621 121.80 -0.12 6.45
C GLN A 621 121.19 0.11 5.04
N ASN A 622 119.97 -0.37 4.80
CA ASN A 622 119.25 -0.25 3.52
C ASN A 622 119.95 -0.94 2.34
N LYS A 623 120.74 -2.00 2.58
CA LYS A 623 121.33 -2.79 1.49
C LYS A 623 120.23 -3.46 0.65
N PHE A 624 120.42 -3.50 -0.66
CA PHE A 624 119.57 -4.30 -1.53
C PHE A 624 120.00 -5.75 -1.45
N LYS A 625 119.06 -6.67 -1.19
CA LYS A 625 119.36 -8.08 -1.02
C LYS A 625 118.44 -8.97 -1.85
N ILE A 626 118.97 -10.13 -2.23
CA ILE A 626 118.21 -11.29 -2.71
C ILE A 626 118.54 -12.45 -1.77
N ALA A 627 117.52 -12.99 -1.13
CA ALA A 627 117.62 -14.06 -0.14
C ALA A 627 116.84 -15.29 -0.59
N SER A 628 117.39 -16.49 -0.38
CA SER A 628 116.66 -17.76 -0.58
C SER A 628 115.96 -18.15 0.73
N SER A 629 115.05 -17.30 1.19
CA SER A 629 114.16 -17.55 2.33
C SER A 629 112.90 -16.67 2.23
N THR A 630 111.95 -16.87 3.14
CA THR A 630 110.73 -16.04 3.26
C THR A 630 110.96 -14.67 3.93
N SER A 631 112.14 -14.44 4.52
CA SER A 631 112.47 -13.20 5.23
C SER A 631 113.75 -12.60 4.66
N LEU A 632 113.65 -11.36 4.15
CA LEU A 632 114.82 -10.62 3.65
C LEU A 632 115.90 -10.52 4.75
N GLY A 633 117.16 -10.78 4.39
CA GLY A 633 118.31 -10.76 5.31
C GLY A 633 118.73 -12.14 5.83
N VAL A 634 117.82 -13.14 5.83
CA VAL A 634 118.12 -14.53 6.18
C VAL A 634 118.47 -15.33 4.94
N ASN A 635 119.58 -16.09 4.94
CA ASN A 635 120.07 -16.82 3.75
C ASN A 635 120.26 -15.93 2.51
N SER A 636 120.92 -14.77 2.71
CA SER A 636 121.24 -13.83 1.64
C SER A 636 122.17 -14.48 0.60
N ARG A 637 121.79 -14.40 -0.67
CA ARG A 637 122.53 -14.94 -1.82
C ARG A 637 123.20 -13.84 -2.64
N LEU A 638 122.60 -12.65 -2.67
CA LEU A 638 123.16 -11.45 -3.26
C LEU A 638 122.91 -10.26 -2.34
N THR A 639 123.93 -9.46 -2.10
CA THR A 639 123.85 -8.21 -1.33
C THR A 639 124.52 -7.09 -2.15
N ILE A 640 123.87 -5.95 -2.25
CA ILE A 640 124.43 -4.71 -2.82
C ILE A 640 124.40 -3.64 -1.74
N ASP A 641 125.55 -3.06 -1.41
CA ASP A 641 125.64 -1.96 -0.44
C ASP A 641 125.37 -0.58 -1.06
N GLY A 642 125.25 0.44 -0.20
CA GLY A 642 125.00 1.82 -0.63
C GLY A 642 126.12 2.45 -1.46
N ASN A 643 127.31 1.84 -1.50
CA ASN A 643 128.45 2.25 -2.31
C ASN A 643 128.52 1.48 -3.65
N GLY A 644 127.60 0.54 -3.89
CA GLY A 644 127.54 -0.27 -5.11
C GLY A 644 128.40 -1.55 -5.08
N ASN A 645 128.95 -1.94 -3.93
CA ASN A 645 129.68 -3.19 -3.80
C ASN A 645 128.71 -4.38 -3.84
N VAL A 646 129.07 -5.45 -4.55
CA VAL A 646 128.21 -6.64 -4.74
C VAL A 646 128.84 -7.88 -4.10
N GLY A 647 128.13 -8.49 -3.15
CA GLY A 647 128.45 -9.81 -2.60
C GLY A 647 127.53 -10.89 -3.18
N ILE A 648 128.10 -12.01 -3.65
CA ILE A 648 127.36 -13.18 -4.16
C ILE A 648 127.85 -14.44 -3.43
N GLY A 649 126.93 -15.17 -2.80
CA GLY A 649 127.20 -16.47 -2.18
C GLY A 649 127.91 -16.46 -0.82
N THR A 650 128.44 -15.32 -0.36
CA THR A 650 129.00 -15.10 0.98
C THR A 650 128.81 -13.63 1.40
N THR A 651 128.82 -13.34 2.71
CA THR A 651 128.62 -11.99 3.27
C THR A 651 129.66 -11.00 2.74
N GLY A 652 129.21 -10.04 1.92
CA GLY A 652 129.91 -8.81 1.57
C GLY A 652 129.43 -7.63 2.40
#